data_AF-W2SDX1-F1
#
_entry.id   AF-W2SDX1-F1
#
_cell.length_a   1.000
_cell.length_b   1.000
_cell.length_c   1.000
_cell.angle_alpha   90.00
_cell.angle_beta   90.00
_cell.angle_gamma   90.00
#
_symmetry.space_group_name_H-M   'P 1'
#
loop_
_entity.id
_entity.type
_entity.pdbx_description
1 polymer ?
#
loop_
_entity_poly.entity_id
_entity_poly.type
_entity_poly.pdbx_seq_one_letter_code
_entity_poly.pdbx_strand_id
1 'polypeptide(L)'
;MASATLTEFVTTTVNATAATATSDNRATPQGGVFEHVNPTHFDPSNPIVLFIIQASIVIILTRIIHFPLTYLRQPRVIAEVITGIILGPSIMGRIPGFTDAIFPPASLPVFNLAANLGLILFLFLVGLEVDLRYLLSNWRIALSVGALGMVVPFGLGAAIAWGLYNQFRTDEGIAHIDFGIYLLFIGIAMAITAFPVLCRILTSLNLLTTPVGVIVLSAGVGNDVVGWILLALCVTLVNSGAGLTALWILLVSVGYCLFLAFAVRPGFMWVLRKTGSLSNGPTQTVVALTILLVLASSFFTAIIGIHAIFGAFMIGLICPHEGGFAIKLTEKIEDLVGVLFLPLYFALSGLRTNLGLLDSGITWGYVVGVCAIAFFGKVFGGTMAARLNGLVWRESLTIGCLMSCKGLVELIVLNIGLQAKILSTRTFTIFVVMALVTTFATTPLVAWLYPPWYQRKLDLWKKGKIDWDGHRLPQDGTSESSEDDWTEHHEAVRKVLVYLRLDGLPSVFTLVSMFAAKREEPDHSGPLLKPEGGGVFKNEPALSSAATIHRPVRVHGLRLMELTERDSSVMRVSEIEEYANRDPIIKAFGTFGQSHDVSVAAQVAVVPERTFSGTLMKRAKDLSSDFIIIPWSETGTMSEHPSLFDDHSGGPLANREFAKLVSETFEKARISSSVGVVVDKLVISQAPKLESPVVDRQAWQLNRTNTGISVPDAGQSVINFKLADSGRQRLLVLYSGGEDSLFAVKLGLQFAKNDNVDLKVLRPMVSKEADEEHEDELFEYKTLKSSVTAQMKQRVQFIESEGPAMGAVIAALTEPSSAETLLILGRGSSDMSLSMFDSASSVTNQALGTLATSMLAELREKELNSSIMVVQKRRRATELKRQTTNEATEQ
;
A
#
# COMPACT_ATOMS: atom_id res chain seq x y z
N MET A 1 -35.77 -38.69 77.25
CA MET A 1 -34.39 -38.56 76.75
C MET A 1 -33.80 -39.96 76.49
N ALA A 2 -34.24 -40.67 75.44
CA ALA A 2 -33.68 -41.99 75.08
C ALA A 2 -33.95 -42.41 73.62
N SER A 3 -34.12 -41.46 72.69
CA SER A 3 -34.32 -41.78 71.26
C SER A 3 -33.48 -40.94 70.30
N ALA A 4 -32.58 -40.09 70.81
CA ALA A 4 -31.74 -39.22 69.98
C ALA A 4 -30.32 -39.77 69.75
N THR A 5 -29.89 -40.81 70.48
CA THR A 5 -28.49 -41.29 70.44
C THR A 5 -28.25 -42.52 69.56
N LEU A 6 -29.29 -43.18 69.04
CA LEU A 6 -29.15 -44.37 68.19
C LEU A 6 -29.07 -44.04 66.70
N THR A 7 -29.71 -42.96 66.24
CA THR A 7 -29.64 -42.50 64.84
C THR A 7 -28.32 -41.84 64.50
N GLU A 8 -27.64 -41.23 65.47
CA GLU A 8 -26.34 -40.57 65.29
C GLU A 8 -25.18 -41.58 65.23
N PHE A 9 -25.30 -42.73 65.91
CA PHE A 9 -24.26 -43.77 65.91
C PHE A 9 -24.30 -44.66 64.65
N VAL A 10 -25.49 -44.87 64.06
CA VAL A 10 -25.65 -45.65 62.82
C VAL A 10 -25.29 -44.81 61.58
N THR A 11 -25.54 -43.49 61.58
CA THR A 11 -25.14 -42.62 60.46
C THR A 11 -23.64 -42.36 60.43
N THR A 12 -22.96 -42.34 61.58
CA THR A 12 -21.50 -42.18 61.64
C THR A 12 -20.73 -43.47 61.30
N THR A 13 -21.28 -44.66 61.56
CA THR A 13 -20.62 -45.93 61.18
C THR A 13 -20.80 -46.31 59.70
N VAL A 14 -21.90 -45.90 59.05
CA VAL A 14 -22.07 -46.09 57.59
C VAL A 14 -21.17 -45.12 56.79
N ASN A 15 -20.92 -43.90 57.30
CA ASN A 15 -19.95 -42.99 56.66
C ASN A 15 -18.49 -43.36 56.94
N ALA A 16 -18.20 -44.12 58.00
CA ALA A 16 -16.84 -44.57 58.31
C ALA A 16 -16.45 -45.91 57.66
N THR A 17 -17.40 -46.65 57.05
CA THR A 17 -17.12 -47.92 56.35
C THR A 17 -17.25 -47.86 54.83
N ALA A 18 -17.63 -46.71 54.26
CA ALA A 18 -17.46 -46.42 52.83
C ALA A 18 -16.10 -45.74 52.50
N ALA A 19 -15.19 -45.69 53.47
CA ALA A 19 -13.84 -45.20 53.32
C ALA A 19 -12.84 -46.37 53.35
N THR A 20 -12.90 -47.25 52.34
CA THR A 20 -11.74 -47.99 51.76
C THR A 20 -12.24 -49.03 50.77
N ALA A 21 -12.37 -48.63 49.50
CA ALA A 21 -12.17 -49.51 48.36
C ALA A 21 -11.80 -48.67 47.14
N THR A 22 -10.69 -49.03 46.52
CA THR A 22 -10.03 -48.39 45.37
C THR A 22 -9.51 -46.98 45.65
N SER A 23 -8.27 -46.92 46.12
CA SER A 23 -7.30 -46.01 45.54
C SER A 23 -7.24 -46.31 44.04
N ASP A 24 -8.21 -45.78 43.30
CA ASP A 24 -8.07 -45.67 41.87
C ASP A 24 -6.92 -44.68 41.69
N ASN A 25 -5.75 -45.25 41.44
CA ASN A 25 -4.59 -44.60 40.87
C ASN A 25 -4.95 -44.22 39.42
N ARG A 26 -6.08 -43.53 39.24
CA ARG A 26 -6.60 -43.09 37.97
C ARG A 26 -5.83 -41.82 37.64
N ALA A 27 -5.17 -41.84 36.48
CA ALA A 27 -4.54 -40.64 35.96
C ALA A 27 -5.53 -39.48 36.01
N THR A 28 -5.04 -38.27 36.35
CA THR A 28 -5.84 -37.04 36.39
C THR A 28 -6.82 -37.03 35.21
N PRO A 29 -8.15 -36.88 35.43
CA PRO A 29 -9.15 -37.01 34.38
C PRO A 29 -8.81 -36.13 33.18
N GLN A 30 -8.49 -36.77 32.05
CA GLN A 30 -8.11 -36.11 30.79
C GLN A 30 -9.29 -35.99 29.82
N GLY A 31 -10.49 -36.45 30.19
CA GLY A 31 -11.69 -36.43 29.33
C GLY A 31 -12.28 -35.03 29.09
N GLY A 32 -11.64 -33.98 29.61
CA GLY A 32 -12.01 -32.59 29.36
C GLY A 32 -13.47 -32.28 29.76
N VAL A 33 -14.17 -31.52 28.92
CA VAL A 33 -15.55 -31.08 29.16
C VAL A 33 -16.51 -32.27 29.32
N PHE A 34 -16.24 -33.41 28.68
CA PHE A 34 -17.08 -34.61 28.74
C PHE A 34 -17.00 -35.33 30.09
N GLU A 35 -15.93 -35.13 30.87
CA GLU A 35 -15.81 -35.56 32.28
C GLU A 35 -16.18 -34.45 33.27
N HIS A 36 -16.91 -33.41 32.81
CA HIS A 36 -17.39 -32.27 33.61
C HIS A 36 -16.27 -31.36 34.14
N VAL A 37 -15.08 -31.40 33.52
CA VAL A 37 -13.98 -30.47 33.85
C VAL A 37 -14.30 -29.10 33.24
N ASN A 38 -14.31 -28.05 34.06
CA ASN A 38 -14.54 -26.69 33.59
C ASN A 38 -13.29 -26.15 32.86
N PRO A 39 -13.37 -25.83 31.55
CA PRO A 39 -12.22 -25.36 30.78
C PRO A 39 -11.72 -23.97 31.20
N THR A 40 -12.51 -23.19 31.96
CA THR A 40 -12.07 -21.90 32.50
C THR A 40 -11.34 -22.03 33.84
N HIS A 41 -11.31 -23.22 34.43
CA HIS A 41 -10.55 -23.44 35.66
C HIS A 41 -9.05 -23.41 35.36
N PHE A 42 -8.30 -22.55 36.05
CA PHE A 42 -6.86 -22.44 35.86
C PHE A 42 -6.14 -23.68 36.44
N ASP A 43 -5.49 -24.45 35.57
CA ASP A 43 -4.55 -25.50 35.97
C ASP A 43 -3.11 -25.00 35.79
N PRO A 44 -2.32 -24.85 36.88
CA PRO A 44 -0.91 -24.46 36.81
C PRO A 44 -0.05 -25.40 35.96
N SER A 45 -0.43 -26.68 35.86
CA SER A 45 0.32 -27.67 35.08
C SER A 45 0.05 -27.55 33.58
N ASN A 46 -1.13 -27.04 33.20
CA ASN A 46 -1.54 -26.87 31.81
C ASN A 46 -2.28 -25.54 31.60
N PRO A 47 -1.56 -24.39 31.64
CA PRO A 47 -2.18 -23.06 31.54
C PRO A 47 -2.68 -22.74 30.12
N ILE A 48 -2.41 -23.60 29.13
CA ILE A 48 -2.64 -23.28 27.71
C ILE A 48 -4.13 -23.13 27.37
N VAL A 49 -5.02 -23.92 28.01
CA VAL A 49 -6.45 -23.91 27.71
C VAL A 49 -7.06 -22.56 28.04
N LEU A 50 -6.80 -22.06 29.25
CA LEU A 50 -7.28 -20.74 29.68
C LEU A 50 -6.62 -19.62 28.86
N PHE A 51 -5.33 -19.73 28.54
CA PHE A 51 -4.65 -18.75 27.69
C PHE A 51 -5.28 -18.66 26.30
N ILE A 52 -5.63 -19.78 25.67
CA ILE A 52 -6.32 -19.79 24.37
C ILE A 52 -7.69 -19.11 24.48
N ILE A 53 -8.44 -19.35 25.55
CA ILE A 53 -9.72 -18.67 25.81
C ILE A 53 -9.52 -17.16 25.94
N GLN A 54 -8.58 -16.73 26.79
CA GLN A 54 -8.24 -15.32 26.98
C GLN A 54 -7.85 -14.65 25.66
N ALA A 55 -6.93 -15.26 24.90
CA ALA A 55 -6.46 -14.74 23.62
C ALA A 55 -7.59 -14.65 22.59
N SER A 56 -8.44 -15.68 22.51
CA SER A 56 -9.58 -15.70 21.59
C SER A 56 -10.56 -14.58 21.89
N ILE A 57 -10.92 -14.38 23.17
CA ILE A 57 -11.81 -13.30 23.60
C ILE A 57 -11.22 -11.93 23.24
N VAL A 58 -9.94 -11.70 23.53
CA VAL A 58 -9.24 -10.45 23.23
C VAL A 58 -9.24 -10.16 21.73
N ILE A 59 -8.90 -11.14 20.89
CA ILE A 59 -8.81 -10.97 19.43
C ILE A 59 -10.19 -10.73 18.82
N ILE A 60 -11.19 -11.53 19.19
CA ILE A 60 -12.56 -11.41 18.66
C ILE A 60 -13.15 -10.04 19.04
N LEU A 61 -13.07 -9.67 20.33
CA LEU A 61 -13.65 -8.42 20.80
C LEU A 61 -12.94 -7.20 20.18
N THR A 62 -11.63 -7.26 20.00
CA THR A 62 -10.87 -6.22 19.29
C THR A 62 -11.35 -6.05 17.85
N ARG A 63 -11.58 -7.14 17.11
CA ARG A 63 -12.07 -7.04 15.72
C ARG A 63 -13.48 -6.45 15.66
N ILE A 64 -14.36 -6.84 16.58
CA ILE A 64 -15.72 -6.30 16.67
C ILE A 64 -15.71 -4.80 16.95
N ILE A 65 -14.87 -4.33 17.89
CA ILE A 65 -14.75 -2.90 18.23
C ILE A 65 -14.08 -2.12 17.11
N HIS A 66 -13.12 -2.73 16.40
CA HIS A 66 -12.42 -2.06 15.31
C HIS A 66 -13.34 -1.76 14.12
N PHE A 67 -14.29 -2.65 13.78
CA PHE A 67 -15.19 -2.49 12.64
C PHE A 67 -15.90 -1.11 12.56
N PRO A 68 -16.61 -0.62 13.61
CA PRO A 68 -17.20 0.72 13.60
C PRO A 68 -16.14 1.83 13.66
N LEU A 69 -15.00 1.61 14.33
CA LEU A 69 -13.91 2.59 14.43
C LEU A 69 -13.21 2.84 13.10
N THR A 70 -13.19 1.86 12.19
CA THR A 70 -12.68 2.02 10.82
C THR A 70 -13.47 3.09 10.06
N TYR A 71 -14.79 3.21 10.29
CA TYR A 71 -15.61 4.27 9.67
C TYR A 71 -15.18 5.67 10.13
N LEU A 72 -14.69 5.78 11.37
CA LEU A 72 -14.12 7.01 11.94
C LEU A 72 -12.64 7.21 11.59
N ARG A 73 -12.05 6.35 10.74
CA ARG A 73 -10.63 6.34 10.36
C ARG A 73 -9.69 6.25 11.56
N GLN A 74 -10.11 5.55 12.62
CA GLN A 74 -9.30 5.39 13.82
C GLN A 74 -8.33 4.21 13.67
N PRO A 75 -7.04 4.37 14.06
CA PRO A 75 -6.09 3.27 14.07
C PRO A 75 -6.55 2.09 14.92
N ARG A 76 -6.28 0.87 14.46
CA ARG A 76 -6.65 -0.39 15.15
C ARG A 76 -6.22 -0.47 16.63
N VAL A 77 -5.09 0.13 16.96
CA VAL A 77 -4.53 0.23 18.32
C VAL A 77 -5.55 0.77 19.33
N ILE A 78 -6.35 1.74 18.93
CA ILE A 78 -7.37 2.33 19.80
C ILE A 78 -8.41 1.27 20.18
N ALA A 79 -8.81 0.43 19.23
CA ALA A 79 -9.72 -0.69 19.49
C ALA A 79 -9.11 -1.67 20.50
N GLU A 80 -7.82 -2.01 20.37
CA GLU A 80 -7.13 -2.97 21.23
C GLU A 80 -7.06 -2.51 22.69
N VAL A 81 -6.79 -1.21 22.91
CA VAL A 81 -6.76 -0.61 24.25
C VAL A 81 -8.16 -0.53 24.85
N ILE A 82 -9.15 -0.12 24.06
CA ILE A 82 -10.56 -0.08 24.48
C ILE A 82 -11.04 -1.49 24.85
N THR A 83 -10.68 -2.52 24.08
CA THR A 83 -10.95 -3.93 24.40
C THR A 83 -10.42 -4.29 25.77
N GLY A 84 -9.16 -3.95 26.08
CA GLY A 84 -8.58 -4.20 27.40
C GLY A 84 -9.32 -3.47 28.53
N ILE A 85 -9.72 -2.21 28.31
CA ILE A 85 -10.50 -1.44 29.29
C ILE A 85 -11.87 -2.08 29.54
N ILE A 86 -12.52 -2.59 28.48
CA ILE A 86 -13.81 -3.29 28.57
C ILE A 86 -13.67 -4.60 29.33
N LEU A 87 -12.66 -5.42 28.99
CA LEU A 87 -12.39 -6.68 29.68
C LEU A 87 -11.89 -6.49 31.12
N GLY A 88 -11.34 -5.31 31.41
CA GLY A 88 -10.76 -4.96 32.71
C GLY A 88 -11.78 -4.63 33.80
N PRO A 89 -11.28 -4.16 34.97
CA PRO A 89 -12.10 -3.83 36.14
C PRO A 89 -13.07 -2.66 35.89
N SER A 90 -12.87 -1.93 34.79
CA SER A 90 -13.69 -0.76 34.44
C SER A 90 -15.09 -1.12 33.95
N ILE A 91 -15.29 -2.29 33.31
CA ILE A 91 -16.60 -2.69 32.76
C ILE A 91 -16.90 -4.15 33.10
N MET A 92 -16.34 -5.13 32.39
CA MET A 92 -16.69 -6.54 32.58
C MET A 92 -16.20 -7.09 33.91
N GLY A 93 -15.10 -6.58 34.46
CA GLY A 93 -14.62 -6.98 35.78
C GLY A 93 -15.54 -6.56 36.95
N ARG A 94 -16.59 -5.75 36.69
CA ARG A 94 -17.65 -5.47 37.68
C ARG A 94 -18.72 -6.56 37.72
N ILE A 95 -18.77 -7.45 36.72
CA ILE A 95 -19.70 -8.59 36.70
C ILE A 95 -19.18 -9.64 37.69
N PRO A 96 -19.98 -10.07 38.68
CA PRO A 96 -19.53 -11.02 39.68
C PRO A 96 -19.09 -12.33 39.03
N GLY A 97 -17.89 -12.81 39.37
CA GLY A 97 -17.31 -14.06 38.85
C GLY A 97 -16.64 -13.98 37.47
N PHE A 98 -16.76 -12.88 36.72
CA PHE A 98 -16.12 -12.77 35.39
C PHE A 98 -14.59 -12.72 35.49
N THR A 99 -14.05 -11.83 36.33
CA THR A 99 -12.61 -11.67 36.51
C THR A 99 -11.98 -12.96 37.03
N ASP A 100 -12.61 -13.62 38.01
CA ASP A 100 -12.10 -14.84 38.60
C ASP A 100 -12.15 -16.04 37.65
N ALA A 101 -13.14 -16.08 36.74
CA ALA A 101 -13.29 -17.15 35.76
C ALA A 101 -12.36 -16.98 34.55
N ILE A 102 -12.21 -15.76 34.01
CA ILE A 102 -11.50 -15.52 32.75
C ILE A 102 -10.09 -14.98 32.95
N PHE A 103 -9.89 -14.08 33.93
CA PHE A 103 -8.58 -13.48 34.23
C PHE A 103 -8.16 -13.70 35.70
N PRO A 104 -8.12 -14.95 36.19
CA PRO A 104 -7.70 -15.21 37.55
C PRO A 104 -6.25 -14.71 37.76
N PRO A 105 -5.91 -14.16 38.95
CA PRO A 105 -4.58 -13.60 39.21
C PRO A 105 -3.43 -14.57 38.92
N ALA A 106 -3.66 -15.88 39.11
CA ALA A 106 -2.69 -16.93 38.84
C ALA A 106 -2.37 -17.12 37.35
N SER A 107 -3.27 -16.72 36.44
CA SER A 107 -3.08 -16.81 34.98
C SER A 107 -2.34 -15.60 34.39
N LEU A 108 -2.37 -14.45 35.08
CA LEU A 108 -1.79 -13.19 34.58
C LEU A 108 -0.28 -13.27 34.30
N PRO A 109 0.56 -14.01 35.04
CA PRO A 109 1.98 -14.16 34.69
C PRO A 109 2.21 -14.79 33.31
N VAL A 110 1.44 -15.82 32.95
CA VAL A 110 1.56 -16.48 31.64
C VAL A 110 1.08 -15.55 30.53
N PHE A 111 -0.04 -14.86 30.75
CA PHE A 111 -0.54 -13.84 29.82
C PHE A 111 0.48 -12.70 29.62
N ASN A 112 1.08 -12.22 30.72
CA ASN A 112 2.10 -11.17 30.70
C ASN A 112 3.37 -11.62 29.97
N LEU A 113 3.79 -12.88 30.11
CA LEU A 113 4.93 -13.44 29.38
C LEU A 113 4.67 -13.40 27.86
N ALA A 114 3.51 -13.89 27.41
CA ALA A 114 3.14 -13.87 26.00
C ALA A 114 3.03 -12.43 25.45
N ALA A 115 2.41 -11.53 26.22
CA ALA A 115 2.30 -10.11 25.88
C ALA A 115 3.67 -9.43 25.74
N ASN A 116 4.61 -9.67 26.67
CA ASN A 116 5.96 -9.09 26.60
C ASN A 116 6.83 -9.69 25.49
N LEU A 117 6.66 -10.99 25.18
CA LEU A 117 7.30 -11.58 23.99
C LEU A 117 6.80 -10.90 22.72
N GLY A 118 5.49 -10.67 22.64
CA GLY A 118 4.86 -9.87 21.61
C GLY A 118 5.43 -8.47 21.49
N LEU A 119 5.60 -7.80 22.63
CA LEU A 119 6.20 -6.48 22.72
C LEU A 119 7.65 -6.45 22.22
N ILE A 120 8.46 -7.46 22.56
CA ILE A 120 9.84 -7.60 22.05
C ILE A 120 9.84 -7.66 20.52
N LEU A 121 9.01 -8.53 19.93
CA LEU A 121 8.92 -8.65 18.47
C LEU A 121 8.38 -7.36 17.83
N PHE A 122 7.40 -6.71 18.46
CA PHE A 122 6.88 -5.43 18.01
C PHE A 122 7.95 -4.34 18.03
N LEU A 123 8.74 -4.21 19.10
CA LEU A 123 9.83 -3.23 19.17
C LEU A 123 10.94 -3.50 18.15
N PHE A 124 11.17 -4.77 17.83
CA PHE A 124 12.04 -5.12 16.72
C PHE A 124 11.49 -4.63 15.37
N LEU A 125 10.19 -4.81 15.09
CA LEU A 125 9.56 -4.26 13.88
C LEU A 125 9.61 -2.73 13.85
N VAL A 126 9.36 -2.06 14.98
CA VAL A 126 9.52 -0.60 15.08
C VAL A 126 10.97 -0.17 14.80
N GLY A 127 11.96 -0.91 15.32
CA GLY A 127 13.36 -0.65 15.00
C GLY A 127 13.70 -0.85 13.52
N LEU A 128 13.08 -1.84 12.87
CA LEU A 128 13.19 -2.07 11.43
C LEU A 128 12.53 -0.96 10.60
N GLU A 129 11.48 -0.32 11.11
CA GLU A 129 10.78 0.78 10.42
C GLU A 129 11.61 2.07 10.38
N VAL A 130 12.56 2.22 11.31
CA VAL A 130 13.39 3.43 11.44
C VAL A 130 14.53 3.43 10.42
N ASP A 131 14.38 4.20 9.34
CA ASP A 131 15.49 4.50 8.42
C ASP A 131 16.33 5.70 8.90
N LEU A 132 17.49 5.39 9.47
CA LEU A 132 18.49 6.37 9.89
C LEU A 132 19.02 7.23 8.73
N ARG A 133 19.05 6.70 7.50
CA ARG A 133 19.55 7.43 6.32
C ARG A 133 18.59 8.54 5.91
N TYR A 134 17.29 8.22 5.90
CA TYR A 134 16.23 9.21 5.67
C TYR A 134 16.21 10.32 6.72
N LEU A 135 16.40 9.97 8.00
CA LEU A 135 16.53 10.93 9.11
C LEU A 135 17.74 11.86 8.90
N LEU A 136 18.90 11.31 8.52
CA LEU A 136 20.14 12.06 8.31
C LEU A 136 20.05 13.00 7.10
N SER A 137 19.35 12.62 6.03
CA SER A 137 19.17 13.48 4.85
C SER A 137 18.35 14.74 5.17
N ASN A 138 17.32 14.60 5.99
CA ASN A 138 16.38 15.68 6.34
C ASN A 138 16.59 16.28 7.74
N TRP A 139 17.78 16.08 8.31
CA TRP A 139 18.02 16.30 9.74
C TRP A 139 17.77 17.73 10.21
N ARG A 140 17.97 18.77 9.39
CA ARG A 140 17.79 20.17 9.81
C ARG A 140 16.33 20.50 10.14
N ILE A 141 15.42 20.08 9.25
CA ILE A 141 13.99 20.32 9.42
C ILE A 141 13.44 19.37 10.49
N ALA A 142 13.87 18.10 10.46
CA ALA A 142 13.48 17.11 11.45
C ALA A 142 13.91 17.48 12.88
N LEU A 143 15.14 17.98 13.06
CA LEU A 143 15.67 18.37 14.37
C LEU A 143 14.99 19.63 14.91
N SER A 144 14.73 20.63 14.07
CA SER A 144 14.06 21.87 14.53
C SER A 144 12.61 21.60 14.96
N VAL A 145 11.86 20.81 14.19
CA VAL A 145 10.48 20.43 14.51
C VAL A 145 10.41 19.42 15.65
N GLY A 146 11.28 18.41 15.63
CA GLY A 146 11.37 17.39 16.67
C GLY A 146 11.76 17.97 18.04
N ALA A 147 12.84 18.76 18.10
CA ALA A 147 13.33 19.31 19.37
C ALA A 147 12.32 20.26 20.03
N LEU A 148 11.78 21.24 19.29
CA LEU A 148 10.76 22.15 19.84
C LEU A 148 9.45 21.41 20.17
N GLY A 149 9.07 20.43 19.35
CA GLY A 149 7.93 19.55 19.57
C GLY A 149 8.09 18.58 20.75
N MET A 150 9.28 18.52 21.36
CA MET A 150 9.60 17.67 22.50
C MET A 150 9.90 18.50 23.77
N VAL A 151 10.68 19.57 23.65
CA VAL A 151 11.06 20.45 24.78
C VAL A 151 9.86 21.16 25.39
N VAL A 152 8.95 21.68 24.57
CA VAL A 152 7.75 22.39 25.05
C VAL A 152 6.83 21.45 25.88
N PRO A 153 6.36 20.30 25.35
CA PRO A 153 5.54 19.39 26.13
C PRO A 153 6.29 18.75 27.30
N PHE A 154 7.62 18.56 27.20
CA PHE A 154 8.43 18.12 28.33
C PHE A 154 8.38 19.14 29.48
N GLY A 155 8.61 20.44 29.18
CA GLY A 155 8.56 21.50 30.19
C GLY A 155 7.18 21.66 30.82
N LEU A 156 6.12 21.58 30.03
CA LEU A 156 4.75 21.60 30.55
C LEU A 156 4.41 20.33 31.35
N GLY A 157 4.93 19.17 30.93
CA GLY A 157 4.85 17.92 31.67
C GLY A 157 5.57 18.01 33.02
N ALA A 158 6.74 18.64 33.07
CA ALA A 158 7.45 18.89 34.31
C ALA A 158 6.66 19.80 35.27
N ALA A 159 5.98 20.82 34.74
CA ALA A 159 5.11 21.69 35.52
C ALA A 159 3.93 20.92 36.14
N ILE A 160 3.26 20.05 35.36
CA ILE A 160 2.13 19.27 35.88
C ILE A 160 2.56 18.12 36.80
N ALA A 161 3.78 17.60 36.60
CA ALA A 161 4.36 16.56 37.45
C ALA A 161 4.45 16.98 38.91
N TRP A 162 4.69 18.26 39.19
CA TRP A 162 4.70 18.79 40.55
C TRP A 162 3.34 18.61 41.26
N GLY A 163 2.25 18.96 40.58
CA GLY A 163 0.89 18.79 41.11
C GLY A 163 0.52 17.32 41.28
N LEU A 164 0.80 16.49 40.26
CA LEU A 164 0.54 15.05 40.31
C LEU A 164 1.32 14.36 41.44
N TYR A 165 2.60 14.70 41.61
CA TYR A 165 3.45 14.14 42.65
C TYR A 165 2.92 14.50 44.04
N ASN A 166 2.60 15.77 44.29
CA ASN A 166 2.13 16.19 45.61
C ASN A 166 0.76 15.58 45.97
N GLN A 167 -0.11 15.38 44.98
CA GLN A 167 -1.46 14.86 45.21
C GLN A 167 -1.51 13.33 45.33
N PHE A 168 -0.74 12.60 44.51
CA PHE A 168 -0.89 11.15 44.35
C PHE A 168 0.29 10.32 44.85
N ARG A 169 1.35 10.93 45.39
CA ARG A 169 2.52 10.19 45.94
C ARG A 169 2.18 9.21 47.07
N THR A 170 1.07 9.44 47.78
CA THR A 170 0.61 8.57 48.87
C THR A 170 -0.30 7.43 48.42
N ASP A 171 -0.56 7.30 47.11
CA ASP A 171 -1.36 6.19 46.59
C ASP A 171 -0.66 4.83 46.81
N GLU A 172 -1.46 3.79 47.04
CA GLU A 172 -0.95 2.44 47.24
C GLU A 172 -0.20 1.92 45.99
N GLY A 173 0.91 1.22 46.21
CA GLY A 173 1.68 0.56 45.16
C GLY A 173 2.83 1.36 44.54
N ILE A 174 3.06 2.61 44.98
CA ILE A 174 4.19 3.44 44.52
C ILE A 174 5.46 3.16 45.36
N ALA A 175 6.63 3.15 44.72
CA ALA A 175 7.91 3.16 45.42
C ALA A 175 8.29 4.59 45.88
N HIS A 176 9.06 4.72 46.97
CA HIS A 176 9.57 6.03 47.40
C HIS A 176 10.62 6.56 46.40
N ILE A 177 10.16 7.25 45.36
CA ILE A 177 10.99 7.78 44.29
C ILE A 177 11.19 9.29 44.47
N ASP A 178 12.39 9.76 44.17
CA ASP A 178 12.72 11.18 44.20
C ASP A 178 11.93 11.96 43.14
N PHE A 179 11.60 13.22 43.44
CA PHE A 179 10.81 14.05 42.54
C PHE A 179 11.49 14.23 41.18
N GLY A 180 12.82 14.28 41.12
CA GLY A 180 13.56 14.44 39.86
C GLY A 180 13.31 13.31 38.87
N ILE A 181 13.25 12.07 39.35
CA ILE A 181 12.98 10.88 38.52
C ILE A 181 11.51 10.87 38.07
N TYR A 182 10.59 11.20 38.97
CA TYR A 182 9.17 11.30 38.63
C TYR A 182 8.90 12.40 37.58
N LEU A 183 9.51 13.58 37.76
CA LEU A 183 9.44 14.70 36.82
C LEU A 183 10.00 14.32 35.46
N LEU A 184 11.16 13.66 35.42
CA LEU A 184 11.75 13.18 34.18
C LEU A 184 10.82 12.19 33.48
N PHE A 185 10.26 11.23 34.20
CA PHE A 185 9.34 10.24 33.64
C PHE A 185 8.07 10.88 33.06
N ILE A 186 7.42 11.77 33.81
CA ILE A 186 6.21 12.47 33.35
C ILE A 186 6.51 13.39 32.17
N GLY A 187 7.65 14.11 32.21
CA GLY A 187 8.11 14.93 31.09
C GLY A 187 8.31 14.10 29.82
N ILE A 188 8.94 12.93 29.93
CA ILE A 188 9.12 11.99 28.81
C ILE A 188 7.77 11.49 28.30
N ALA A 189 6.87 11.04 29.18
CA ALA A 189 5.55 10.54 28.79
C ALA A 189 4.71 11.62 28.05
N MET A 190 4.86 12.89 28.44
CA MET A 190 4.20 14.01 27.74
C MET A 190 4.85 14.35 26.40
N ALA A 191 6.16 14.13 26.28
CA ALA A 191 6.97 14.55 25.14
C ALA A 191 7.12 13.49 24.04
N ILE A 192 6.83 12.21 24.28
CA ILE A 192 6.90 11.18 23.24
C ILE A 192 5.74 11.35 22.24
N THR A 193 6.06 11.23 20.95
CA THR A 193 5.10 11.09 19.85
C THR A 193 5.22 9.65 19.33
N ALA A 194 4.17 9.06 18.75
CA ALA A 194 4.22 7.69 18.26
C ALA A 194 4.33 7.65 16.72
N PHE A 195 5.51 7.37 16.19
CA PHE A 195 5.74 7.31 14.74
C PHE A 195 4.83 6.31 13.98
N PRO A 196 4.63 5.05 14.42
CA PRO A 196 3.83 4.10 13.65
C PRO A 196 2.36 4.52 13.50
N VAL A 197 1.78 5.05 14.59
CA VAL A 197 0.39 5.54 14.59
C VAL A 197 0.28 6.81 13.74
N LEU A 198 1.26 7.70 13.83
CA LEU A 198 1.32 8.89 13.01
C LEU A 198 1.38 8.56 11.52
N CYS A 199 2.20 7.59 11.13
CA CYS A 199 2.28 7.18 9.74
C CYS A 199 0.96 6.59 9.25
N ARG A 200 0.30 5.73 10.05
CA ARG A 200 -1.03 5.21 9.73
C ARG A 200 -2.09 6.31 9.56
N ILE A 201 -2.07 7.35 10.40
CA ILE A 201 -2.98 8.49 10.25
C ILE A 201 -2.69 9.24 8.95
N LEU A 202 -1.43 9.53 8.63
CA LEU A 202 -1.03 10.18 7.37
C LEU A 202 -1.41 9.35 6.14
N THR A 203 -1.25 8.03 6.21
CA THR A 203 -1.71 7.06 5.20
C THR A 203 -3.21 7.20 4.98
N SER A 204 -4.01 7.13 6.05
CA SER A 204 -5.48 7.20 5.97
C SER A 204 -6.00 8.54 5.41
N LEU A 205 -5.21 9.60 5.55
CA LEU A 205 -5.52 10.95 5.08
C LEU A 205 -4.87 11.28 3.73
N ASN A 206 -4.12 10.34 3.12
CA ASN A 206 -3.35 10.54 1.88
C ASN A 206 -2.35 11.72 1.95
N LEU A 207 -1.72 11.91 3.10
CA LEU A 207 -0.80 13.02 3.36
C LEU A 207 0.69 12.62 3.32
N LEU A 208 1.02 11.34 3.22
CA LEU A 208 2.40 10.84 3.30
C LEU A 208 3.37 11.53 2.34
N THR A 209 2.94 11.78 1.10
CA THR A 209 3.77 12.36 0.04
C THR A 209 3.76 13.88 0.01
N THR A 210 2.98 14.51 0.89
CA THR A 210 2.93 15.98 1.00
C THR A 210 4.13 16.48 1.81
N PRO A 211 4.57 17.74 1.63
CA PRO A 211 5.65 18.31 2.44
C PRO A 211 5.34 18.25 3.95
N VAL A 212 4.07 18.40 4.33
CA VAL A 212 3.60 18.23 5.72
C VAL A 212 3.87 16.81 6.21
N GLY A 213 3.50 15.78 5.43
CA GLY A 213 3.72 14.38 5.77
C GLY A 213 5.20 14.04 5.93
N VAL A 214 6.04 14.46 4.97
CA VAL A 214 7.50 14.24 4.99
C VAL A 214 8.12 14.82 6.27
N ILE A 215 7.82 16.07 6.61
CA ILE A 215 8.36 16.76 7.80
C ILE A 215 7.94 16.05 9.09
N VAL A 216 6.66 15.69 9.16
CA VAL A 216 6.06 15.05 10.33
C VAL A 216 6.61 13.65 10.53
N LEU A 217 6.78 12.87 9.46
CA LEU A 217 7.41 11.54 9.52
C LEU A 217 8.86 11.64 9.99
N SER A 218 9.67 12.53 9.40
CA SER A 218 11.07 12.70 9.80
C SER A 218 11.21 13.18 11.26
N ALA A 219 10.37 14.13 11.70
CA ALA A 219 10.36 14.58 13.09
C ALA A 219 9.87 13.47 14.05
N GLY A 220 8.88 12.67 13.63
CA GLY A 220 8.38 11.51 14.38
C GLY A 220 9.46 10.47 14.62
N VAL A 221 10.19 10.05 13.58
CA VAL A 221 11.31 9.09 13.70
C VAL A 221 12.38 9.62 14.66
N GLY A 222 12.76 10.89 14.54
CA GLY A 222 13.72 11.52 15.45
C GLY A 222 13.23 11.51 16.90
N ASN A 223 11.97 11.87 17.13
CA ASN A 223 11.37 11.87 18.46
C ASN A 223 11.27 10.48 19.07
N ASP A 224 10.96 9.45 18.28
CA ASP A 224 10.94 8.05 18.75
C ASP A 224 12.34 7.62 19.23
N VAL A 225 13.38 7.87 18.43
CA VAL A 225 14.77 7.53 18.80
C VAL A 225 15.18 8.24 20.10
N VAL A 226 14.94 9.55 20.21
CA VAL A 226 15.29 10.32 21.42
C VAL A 226 14.43 9.84 22.60
N GLY A 227 13.15 9.57 22.39
CA GLY A 227 12.23 9.04 23.40
C GLY A 227 12.71 7.73 24.01
N TRP A 228 13.21 6.80 23.19
CA TRP A 228 13.80 5.55 23.67
C TRP A 228 15.08 5.76 24.47
N ILE A 229 15.97 6.67 24.03
CA ILE A 229 17.19 7.00 24.79
C ILE A 229 16.81 7.58 26.16
N LEU A 230 15.85 8.50 26.21
CA LEU A 230 15.40 9.10 27.46
C LEU A 230 14.68 8.10 28.36
N LEU A 231 13.85 7.21 27.79
CA LEU A 231 13.20 6.15 28.56
C LEU A 231 14.22 5.18 29.15
N ALA A 232 15.21 4.75 28.35
CA ALA A 232 16.28 3.89 28.84
C ALA A 232 16.99 4.56 30.02
N LEU A 233 17.37 5.84 29.87
CA LEU A 233 17.98 6.63 30.95
C LEU A 233 17.06 6.74 32.18
N CYS A 234 15.76 6.91 32.00
CA CYS A 234 14.82 6.98 33.12
C CYS A 234 14.74 5.64 33.87
N VAL A 235 14.65 4.52 33.15
CA VAL A 235 14.58 3.18 33.74
C VAL A 235 15.88 2.83 34.47
N THR A 236 17.04 3.18 33.90
CA THR A 236 18.32 2.93 34.57
C THR A 236 18.47 3.74 35.86
N LEU A 237 18.01 5.00 35.88
CA LEU A 237 17.98 5.82 37.10
C LEU A 237 17.05 5.26 38.18
N VAL A 238 15.92 4.66 37.79
CA VAL A 238 14.95 4.07 38.74
C VAL A 238 15.48 2.76 39.32
N ASN A 239 16.09 1.91 38.47
CA ASN A 239 16.60 0.61 38.89
C ASN A 239 17.91 0.70 39.69
N SER A 240 18.62 1.82 39.58
CA SER A 240 19.86 2.05 40.31
C SER A 240 19.57 2.70 41.66
N GLY A 241 19.76 1.96 42.75
CA GLY A 241 19.72 2.51 44.11
C GLY A 241 20.83 3.52 44.42
N ALA A 242 21.83 3.66 43.54
CA ALA A 242 22.94 4.62 43.65
C ALA A 242 23.34 5.14 42.26
N GLY A 243 23.58 6.46 42.12
CA GLY A 243 23.90 7.06 40.80
C GLY A 243 25.13 6.47 40.08
N LEU A 244 26.06 5.87 40.82
CA LEU A 244 27.24 5.22 40.25
C LEU A 244 26.90 3.92 39.50
N THR A 245 25.93 3.13 39.98
CA THR A 245 25.49 1.93 39.25
C THR A 245 24.71 2.32 37.99
N ALA A 246 23.94 3.41 38.04
CA ALA A 246 23.29 4.00 36.86
C ALA A 246 24.31 4.33 35.76
N LEU A 247 25.42 4.96 36.14
CA LEU A 247 26.50 5.31 35.22
C LEU A 247 27.15 4.08 34.59
N TRP A 248 27.41 3.03 35.38
CA TRP A 248 27.95 1.77 34.85
C TRP A 248 26.99 1.09 33.88
N ILE A 249 25.70 1.03 34.21
CA ILE A 249 24.65 0.48 33.34
C ILE A 249 24.62 1.26 32.03
N LEU A 250 24.67 2.60 32.09
CA LEU A 250 24.71 3.46 30.90
C LEU A 250 25.96 3.22 30.06
N LEU A 251 27.15 3.16 30.66
CA LEU A 251 28.41 2.89 29.96
C LEU A 251 28.42 1.52 29.28
N VAL A 252 27.96 0.47 29.96
CA VAL A 252 27.85 -0.87 29.38
C VAL A 252 26.85 -0.89 28.23
N SER A 253 25.75 -0.14 28.34
CA SER A 253 24.73 -0.06 27.30
C SER A 253 25.22 0.67 26.06
N VAL A 254 25.96 1.77 26.23
CA VAL A 254 26.66 2.45 25.13
C VAL A 254 27.70 1.52 24.52
N GLY A 255 28.50 0.84 25.33
CA GLY A 255 29.48 -0.15 24.87
C GLY A 255 28.84 -1.29 24.07
N TYR A 256 27.67 -1.77 24.51
CA TYR A 256 26.90 -2.78 23.79
C TYR A 256 26.33 -2.26 22.48
N CYS A 257 25.83 -1.02 22.44
CA CYS A 257 25.41 -0.37 21.21
C CYS A 257 26.55 -0.29 20.19
N LEU A 258 27.75 0.10 20.64
CA LEU A 258 28.95 0.13 19.81
C LEU A 258 29.33 -1.28 19.36
N PHE A 259 29.31 -2.27 20.24
CA PHE A 259 29.58 -3.67 19.89
C PHE A 259 28.60 -4.18 18.82
N LEU A 260 27.30 -3.91 18.97
CA LEU A 260 26.32 -4.31 17.97
C LEU A 260 26.55 -3.58 16.63
N ALA A 261 26.86 -2.29 16.66
CA ALA A 261 27.09 -1.49 15.46
C ALA A 261 28.39 -1.86 14.72
N PHE A 262 29.47 -2.19 15.43
CA PHE A 262 30.80 -2.40 14.86
C PHE A 262 31.23 -3.87 14.73
N ALA A 263 30.63 -4.80 15.47
CA ALA A 263 30.95 -6.24 15.39
C ALA A 263 29.78 -7.05 14.81
N VAL A 264 28.58 -6.90 15.39
CA VAL A 264 27.42 -7.72 14.97
C VAL A 264 26.90 -7.28 13.60
N ARG A 265 26.74 -5.97 13.36
CA ARG A 265 26.28 -5.44 12.07
C ARG A 265 27.13 -5.90 10.88
N PRO A 266 28.47 -5.73 10.85
CA PRO A 266 29.27 -6.18 9.72
C PRO A 266 29.26 -7.71 9.58
N GLY A 267 29.25 -8.46 10.69
CA GLY A 267 29.09 -9.92 10.66
C GLY A 267 27.77 -10.35 10.05
N PHE A 268 26.68 -9.70 10.45
CA PHE A 268 25.33 -9.94 9.92
C PHE A 268 25.24 -9.56 8.44
N MET A 269 25.79 -8.42 8.03
CA MET A 269 25.88 -8.04 6.61
C MET A 269 26.71 -9.03 5.78
N TRP A 270 27.81 -9.56 6.33
CA TRP A 270 28.61 -10.57 5.65
C TRP A 270 27.81 -11.85 5.39
N VAL A 271 27.06 -12.33 6.39
CA VAL A 271 26.16 -13.48 6.24
C VAL A 271 25.11 -13.21 5.16
N LEU A 272 24.43 -12.05 5.23
CA LEU A 272 23.38 -11.67 4.28
C LEU A 272 23.88 -11.58 2.83
N ARG A 273 25.11 -11.09 2.61
CA ARG A 273 25.73 -11.05 1.28
C ARG A 273 26.09 -12.45 0.81
N LYS A 274 26.62 -13.30 1.69
CA LYS A 274 27.00 -14.68 1.36
C LYS A 274 25.80 -15.56 1.02
N THR A 275 24.66 -15.38 1.67
CA THR A 275 23.41 -16.12 1.36
C THR A 275 22.59 -15.50 0.23
N GLY A 276 22.98 -14.34 -0.32
CA GLY A 276 22.22 -13.63 -1.35
C GLY A 276 20.85 -13.11 -0.88
N SER A 277 20.63 -13.06 0.44
CA SER A 277 19.33 -12.70 1.03
C SER A 277 18.99 -11.22 0.89
N LEU A 278 19.99 -10.37 0.63
CA LEU A 278 19.80 -8.95 0.33
C LEU A 278 19.07 -8.71 -1.00
N SER A 279 19.25 -9.56 -2.02
CA SER A 279 18.59 -9.42 -3.32
C SER A 279 17.33 -10.27 -3.41
N ASN A 280 17.40 -11.53 -2.99
CA ASN A 280 16.33 -12.51 -3.17
C ASN A 280 15.28 -12.46 -2.05
N GLY A 281 15.60 -11.78 -0.94
CA GLY A 281 14.78 -11.74 0.27
C GLY A 281 15.26 -12.70 1.37
N PRO A 282 14.73 -12.56 2.60
CA PRO A 282 15.16 -13.35 3.75
C PRO A 282 14.76 -14.82 3.56
N THR A 283 15.76 -15.71 3.58
CA THR A 283 15.54 -17.16 3.66
C THR A 283 15.09 -17.53 5.07
N GLN A 284 14.44 -18.70 5.24
CA GLN A 284 13.97 -19.16 6.55
C GLN A 284 15.09 -19.18 7.60
N THR A 285 16.31 -19.59 7.20
CA THR A 285 17.49 -19.59 8.07
C THR A 285 17.89 -18.19 8.52
N VAL A 286 17.81 -17.20 7.62
CA VAL A 286 18.12 -15.80 7.95
C VAL A 286 17.04 -15.21 8.87
N VAL A 287 15.76 -15.51 8.65
CA VAL A 287 14.68 -15.12 9.57
C VAL A 287 14.94 -15.72 10.96
N ALA A 288 15.26 -17.01 11.04
CA ALA A 288 15.58 -17.66 12.31
C ALA A 288 16.80 -17.03 13.00
N LEU A 289 17.86 -16.73 12.24
CA LEU A 289 19.04 -16.03 12.75
C LEU A 289 18.68 -14.64 13.30
N THR A 290 17.85 -13.86 12.59
CA THR A 290 17.41 -12.54 13.06
C THR A 290 16.59 -12.64 14.33
N ILE A 291 15.66 -13.57 14.44
CA ILE A 291 14.86 -13.78 15.65
C ILE A 291 15.75 -14.20 16.83
N LEU A 292 16.71 -15.09 16.60
CA LEU A 292 17.67 -15.50 17.63
C LEU A 292 18.50 -14.29 18.10
N LEU A 293 18.94 -13.43 17.19
CA LEU A 293 19.67 -12.22 17.52
C LEU A 293 18.82 -11.24 18.34
N VAL A 294 17.55 -11.07 17.99
CA VAL A 294 16.56 -10.28 18.75
C VAL A 294 16.40 -10.81 20.16
N LEU A 295 16.21 -12.12 20.33
CA LEU A 295 16.05 -12.76 21.64
C LEU A 295 17.33 -12.67 22.47
N ALA A 296 18.50 -12.91 21.87
CA ALA A 296 19.78 -12.80 22.55
C ALA A 296 20.06 -11.37 23.02
N SER A 297 19.73 -10.37 22.19
CA SER A 297 19.89 -8.96 22.56
C SER A 297 18.91 -8.54 23.65
N SER A 298 17.66 -9.02 23.58
CA SER A 298 16.65 -8.78 24.60
C SER A 298 17.04 -9.38 25.96
N PHE A 299 17.63 -10.59 25.94
CA PHE A 299 18.18 -11.23 27.12
C PHE A 299 19.35 -10.43 27.72
N PHE A 300 20.29 -9.99 26.88
CA PHE A 300 21.47 -9.24 27.34
C PHE A 300 21.10 -7.89 27.97
N THR A 301 20.18 -7.13 27.34
CA THR A 301 19.70 -5.85 27.89
C THR A 301 18.97 -6.04 29.22
N ALA A 302 18.19 -7.12 29.36
CA ALA A 302 17.55 -7.48 30.64
C ALA A 302 18.56 -7.74 31.76
N ILE A 303 19.67 -8.45 31.47
CA ILE A 303 20.72 -8.76 32.46
C ILE A 303 21.41 -7.49 32.99
N ILE A 304 21.62 -6.50 32.12
CA ILE A 304 22.29 -5.24 32.49
C ILE A 304 21.36 -4.32 33.31
N GLY A 305 20.09 -4.68 33.48
CA GLY A 305 19.12 -3.89 34.23
C GLY A 305 18.38 -2.84 33.37
N ILE A 306 18.49 -2.96 32.05
CA ILE A 306 17.64 -2.25 31.07
C ILE A 306 16.44 -3.15 30.72
N HIS A 307 15.34 -2.56 30.25
CA HIS A 307 14.19 -3.35 29.81
C HIS A 307 14.51 -4.18 28.55
N ALA A 308 14.03 -5.44 28.48
CA ALA A 308 14.38 -6.37 27.40
C ALA A 308 14.04 -5.87 25.99
N ILE A 309 13.01 -5.04 25.86
CA ILE A 309 12.55 -4.51 24.57
C ILE A 309 13.59 -3.63 23.86
N PHE A 310 14.53 -3.03 24.62
CA PHE A 310 15.56 -2.18 24.05
C PHE A 310 16.55 -3.00 23.20
N GLY A 311 16.86 -4.23 23.61
CA GLY A 311 17.71 -5.11 22.80
C GLY A 311 17.06 -5.44 21.45
N ALA A 312 15.76 -5.72 21.46
CA ALA A 312 14.99 -5.96 20.24
C ALA A 312 15.01 -4.76 19.28
N PHE A 313 14.77 -3.57 19.82
CA PHE A 313 14.80 -2.32 19.07
C PHE A 313 16.19 -2.04 18.47
N MET A 314 17.28 -2.27 19.22
CA MET A 314 18.65 -2.10 18.73
C MET A 314 18.97 -3.04 17.55
N ILE A 315 18.52 -4.30 17.60
CA ILE A 315 18.69 -5.22 16.47
C ILE A 315 17.90 -4.74 15.25
N GLY A 316 16.69 -4.23 15.44
CA GLY A 316 15.90 -3.63 14.37
C GLY A 316 16.64 -2.47 13.69
N LEU A 317 17.22 -1.54 14.46
CA LEU A 317 17.99 -0.41 13.95
C LEU A 317 19.26 -0.80 13.16
N ILE A 318 19.82 -1.97 13.46
CA ILE A 318 21.06 -2.47 12.86
C ILE A 318 20.80 -3.27 11.57
N CYS A 319 19.60 -3.83 11.45
CA CYS A 319 19.21 -4.54 10.24
C CYS A 319 19.27 -3.61 9.02
N PRO A 320 19.82 -4.08 7.90
CA PRO A 320 19.97 -3.24 6.73
C PRO A 320 18.63 -3.07 5.99
N HIS A 321 18.30 -1.82 5.69
CA HIS A 321 17.23 -1.46 4.74
C HIS A 321 17.65 -1.68 3.28
N GLU A 322 18.96 -1.80 3.03
CA GLU A 322 19.49 -2.11 1.70
C GLU A 322 18.84 -3.37 1.12
N GLY A 323 18.30 -3.27 -0.08
CA GLY A 323 17.70 -4.42 -0.76
C GLY A 323 16.27 -4.74 -0.41
N GLY A 324 15.60 -3.86 0.35
CA GLY A 324 14.25 -4.13 0.82
C GLY A 324 14.21 -5.35 1.76
N PHE A 325 15.36 -5.70 2.36
CA PHE A 325 15.46 -6.80 3.31
C PHE A 325 14.56 -6.54 4.53
N ALA A 326 14.61 -5.32 5.08
CA ALA A 326 13.78 -4.90 6.20
C ALA A 326 12.27 -5.00 5.89
N ILE A 327 11.84 -4.56 4.68
CA ILE A 327 10.46 -4.66 4.22
C ILE A 327 10.01 -6.13 4.15
N LYS A 328 10.77 -6.99 3.46
CA LYS A 328 10.45 -8.42 3.31
C LYS A 328 10.51 -9.20 4.63
N LEU A 329 11.37 -8.80 5.56
CA LEU A 329 11.45 -9.41 6.89
C LEU A 329 10.24 -9.01 7.74
N THR A 330 9.82 -7.75 7.65
CA THR A 330 8.62 -7.22 8.28
C THR A 330 7.38 -7.97 7.78
N GLU A 331 7.20 -8.13 6.47
CA GLU A 331 6.07 -8.88 5.88
C GLU A 331 5.91 -10.30 6.45
N LYS A 332 7.02 -10.98 6.79
CA LYS A 332 6.98 -12.35 7.33
C LYS A 332 6.58 -12.43 8.80
N ILE A 333 6.80 -11.35 9.55
CA ILE A 333 6.67 -11.34 11.02
C ILE A 333 5.44 -10.51 11.45
N GLU A 334 5.08 -9.48 10.69
CA GLU A 334 4.05 -8.51 11.06
C GLU A 334 2.66 -9.13 11.25
N ASP A 335 2.27 -10.12 10.44
CA ASP A 335 0.94 -10.74 10.58
C ASP A 335 0.83 -11.50 11.91
N LEU A 336 1.89 -12.23 12.30
CA LEU A 336 1.92 -12.93 13.59
C LEU A 336 1.91 -11.93 14.75
N VAL A 337 2.72 -10.87 14.68
CA VAL A 337 2.82 -9.87 15.74
C VAL A 337 1.52 -9.06 15.85
N GLY A 338 1.03 -8.53 14.74
CA GLY A 338 -0.13 -7.64 14.69
C GLY A 338 -1.48 -8.34 14.90
N VAL A 339 -1.63 -9.61 14.53
CA VAL A 339 -2.91 -10.33 14.73
C VAL A 339 -3.00 -10.98 16.10
N LEU A 340 -1.92 -11.58 16.60
CA LEU A 340 -1.94 -12.36 17.84
C LEU A 340 -1.35 -11.59 19.01
N PHE A 341 -0.10 -11.14 18.90
CA PHE A 341 0.68 -10.67 20.05
C PHE A 341 0.34 -9.25 20.51
N LEU A 342 0.16 -8.34 19.55
CA LEU A 342 -0.05 -6.93 19.79
C LEU A 342 -1.39 -6.67 20.52
N PRO A 343 -2.53 -7.29 20.13
CA PRO A 343 -3.77 -7.21 20.89
C PRO A 343 -3.65 -7.71 22.33
N LEU A 344 -2.90 -8.78 22.59
CA LEU A 344 -2.69 -9.29 23.96
C LEU A 344 -1.97 -8.27 24.84
N TYR A 345 -0.97 -7.58 24.29
CA TYR A 345 -0.23 -6.56 25.03
C TYR A 345 -1.10 -5.35 25.40
N PHE A 346 -1.90 -4.82 24.46
CA PHE A 346 -2.79 -3.70 24.78
C PHE A 346 -3.98 -4.11 25.62
N ALA A 347 -4.45 -5.35 25.49
CA ALA A 347 -5.40 -5.91 26.43
C ALA A 347 -4.83 -5.93 27.85
N LEU A 348 -3.57 -6.35 28.05
CA LEU A 348 -2.90 -6.28 29.35
C LEU A 348 -2.86 -4.84 29.91
N SER A 349 -2.53 -3.87 29.06
CA SER A 349 -2.54 -2.46 29.43
C SER A 349 -3.93 -1.98 29.87
N GLY A 350 -4.98 -2.36 29.13
CA GLY A 350 -6.35 -2.01 29.46
C GLY A 350 -6.89 -2.74 30.71
N LEU A 351 -6.50 -4.00 30.93
CA LEU A 351 -6.82 -4.77 32.15
C LEU A 351 -6.27 -4.09 33.41
N ARG A 352 -5.13 -3.38 33.31
CA ARG A 352 -4.54 -2.58 34.38
C ARG A 352 -5.18 -1.19 34.54
N THR A 353 -6.02 -0.78 33.59
CA THR A 353 -6.68 0.53 33.61
C THR A 353 -7.98 0.46 34.41
N ASN A 354 -8.10 1.29 35.44
CA ASN A 354 -9.27 1.31 36.30
C ASN A 354 -9.89 2.72 36.34
N LEU A 355 -10.89 2.94 35.48
CA LEU A 355 -11.65 4.20 35.42
C LEU A 355 -12.45 4.46 36.70
N GLY A 356 -12.71 3.44 37.53
CA GLY A 356 -13.35 3.61 38.83
C GLY A 356 -12.50 4.40 39.84
N LEU A 357 -11.18 4.51 39.62
CA LEU A 357 -10.29 5.30 40.47
C LEU A 357 -10.34 6.81 40.17
N LEU A 358 -11.08 7.21 39.13
CA LEU A 358 -11.34 8.59 38.73
C LEU A 358 -12.69 9.07 39.34
N ASP A 359 -12.80 9.00 40.66
CA ASP A 359 -14.03 9.22 41.43
C ASP A 359 -14.19 10.65 41.96
N SER A 360 -13.08 11.37 42.16
CA SER A 360 -13.07 12.73 42.69
C SER A 360 -13.02 13.81 41.59
N GLY A 361 -13.67 14.95 41.85
CA GLY A 361 -13.63 16.13 40.97
C GLY A 361 -12.20 16.69 40.79
N ILE A 362 -11.33 16.54 41.80
CA ILE A 362 -9.90 16.91 41.68
C ILE A 362 -9.20 16.00 40.67
N THR A 363 -9.46 14.69 40.72
CA THR A 363 -8.86 13.71 39.80
C THR A 363 -9.30 13.97 38.36
N TRP A 364 -10.59 14.27 38.13
CA TRP A 364 -11.08 14.70 36.82
C TRP A 364 -10.48 16.03 36.36
N GLY A 365 -10.25 16.97 37.28
CA GLY A 365 -9.50 18.20 37.02
C GLY A 365 -8.09 17.90 36.47
N TYR A 366 -7.38 16.93 37.07
CA TYR A 366 -6.10 16.47 36.54
C TYR A 366 -6.23 15.73 35.20
N VAL A 367 -7.27 14.91 34.98
CA VAL A 367 -7.51 14.28 33.66
C VAL A 367 -7.64 15.35 32.57
N VAL A 368 -8.53 16.32 32.76
CA VAL A 368 -8.75 17.40 31.79
C VAL A 368 -7.49 18.26 31.65
N GLY A 369 -6.82 18.58 32.75
CA GLY A 369 -5.57 19.35 32.75
C GLY A 369 -4.45 18.66 31.98
N VAL A 370 -4.19 17.37 32.24
CA VAL A 370 -3.20 16.56 31.52
C VAL A 370 -3.56 16.48 30.03
N CYS A 371 -4.83 16.21 29.69
CA CYS A 371 -5.28 16.15 28.29
C CYS A 371 -5.05 17.48 27.57
N ALA A 372 -5.49 18.60 28.17
CA ALA A 372 -5.36 19.92 27.59
C ALA A 372 -3.89 20.30 27.42
N ILE A 373 -3.07 20.11 28.45
CA ILE A 373 -1.64 20.44 28.40
C ILE A 373 -0.90 19.57 27.37
N ALA A 374 -1.18 18.27 27.33
CA ALA A 374 -0.60 17.36 26.34
C ALA A 374 -0.94 17.81 24.92
N PHE A 375 -2.22 18.10 24.67
CA PHE A 375 -2.71 18.51 23.37
C PHE A 375 -2.15 19.88 22.95
N PHE A 376 -2.37 20.93 23.74
CA PHE A 376 -1.93 22.28 23.40
C PHE A 376 -0.41 22.42 23.40
N GLY A 377 0.30 21.76 24.32
CA GLY A 377 1.76 21.80 24.36
C GLY A 377 2.39 21.24 23.09
N LYS A 378 1.87 20.10 22.61
CA LYS A 378 2.32 19.47 21.36
C LYS A 378 1.93 20.26 20.13
N VAL A 379 0.66 20.71 20.04
CA VAL A 379 0.19 21.54 18.93
C VAL A 379 1.00 22.83 18.84
N PHE A 380 1.22 23.51 19.96
CA PHE A 380 1.97 24.76 20.00
C PHE A 380 3.43 24.56 19.60
N GLY A 381 4.12 23.58 20.21
CA GLY A 381 5.52 23.28 19.90
C GLY A 381 5.74 22.94 18.41
N GLY A 382 4.90 22.07 17.86
CA GLY A 382 4.98 21.69 16.44
C GLY A 382 4.60 22.82 15.48
N THR A 383 3.57 23.60 15.80
CA THR A 383 3.14 24.75 14.98
C THR A 383 4.21 25.84 14.93
N MET A 384 4.77 26.19 16.09
CA MET A 384 5.82 27.19 16.19
C MET A 384 7.05 26.76 15.38
N ALA A 385 7.49 25.51 15.53
CA ALA A 385 8.64 25.00 14.81
C ALA A 385 8.41 24.94 13.29
N ALA A 386 7.24 24.49 12.84
CA ALA A 386 6.88 24.51 11.43
C ALA A 386 6.83 25.93 10.86
N ARG A 387 6.32 26.89 11.64
CA ARG A 387 6.24 28.30 11.19
C ARG A 387 7.61 28.94 11.05
N LEU A 388 8.55 28.63 11.94
CA LEU A 388 9.95 29.07 11.84
C LEU A 388 10.66 28.52 10.61
N ASN A 389 10.21 27.37 10.07
CA ASN A 389 10.70 26.78 8.83
C ASN A 389 10.00 27.32 7.57
N GLY A 390 9.20 28.40 7.66
CA GLY A 390 8.59 29.08 6.52
C GLY A 390 7.28 28.48 6.00
N LEU A 391 6.67 27.54 6.71
CA LEU A 391 5.39 26.94 6.33
C LEU A 391 4.21 27.88 6.62
N VAL A 392 3.11 27.71 5.87
CA VAL A 392 1.90 28.51 6.01
C VAL A 392 1.15 28.13 7.30
N TRP A 393 0.45 29.07 7.94
CA TRP A 393 -0.22 28.86 9.24
C TRP A 393 -1.06 27.57 9.34
N ARG A 394 -1.83 27.26 8.29
CA ARG A 394 -2.63 26.02 8.23
C ARG A 394 -1.76 24.77 8.11
N GLU A 395 -0.66 24.81 7.33
CA GLU A 395 0.30 23.70 7.29
C GLU A 395 0.98 23.51 8.64
N SER A 396 1.40 24.60 9.29
CA SER A 396 2.05 24.59 10.59
C SER A 396 1.14 24.01 11.69
N LEU A 397 -0.13 24.45 11.75
CA LEU A 397 -1.11 23.91 12.68
C LEU A 397 -1.36 22.42 12.42
N THR A 398 -1.38 22.00 11.15
CA THR A 398 -1.57 20.60 10.76
C THR A 398 -0.42 19.73 11.28
N ILE A 399 0.83 20.22 11.15
CA ILE A 399 2.02 19.58 11.71
C ILE A 399 1.91 19.46 13.24
N GLY A 400 1.50 20.53 13.94
CA GLY A 400 1.30 20.50 15.39
C GLY A 400 0.27 19.47 15.84
N CYS A 401 -0.86 19.39 15.15
CA CYS A 401 -1.90 18.39 15.44
C CYS A 401 -1.40 16.97 15.18
N LEU A 402 -0.72 16.73 14.06
CA LEU A 402 -0.12 15.43 13.75
C LEU A 402 0.96 15.02 14.78
N MET A 403 1.75 15.96 15.29
CA MET A 403 2.76 15.68 16.34
C MET A 403 2.13 15.34 17.70
N SER A 404 0.85 15.65 17.89
CA SER A 404 0.09 15.30 19.09
C SER A 404 -0.46 13.86 19.04
N CYS A 405 -0.24 13.15 17.93
CA CYS A 405 -0.54 11.72 17.82
C CYS A 405 0.21 10.95 18.89
N LYS A 406 -0.58 10.32 19.76
CA LYS A 406 -0.10 9.37 20.74
C LYS A 406 -0.45 7.96 20.26
N GLY A 407 0.07 6.94 20.92
CA GLY A 407 -0.05 5.60 20.37
C GLY A 407 0.63 4.51 21.16
N LEU A 408 0.95 3.44 20.42
CA LEU A 408 1.53 2.20 20.92
C LEU A 408 2.70 2.44 21.87
N VAL A 409 3.66 3.26 21.43
CA VAL A 409 4.92 3.54 22.14
C VAL A 409 4.68 4.20 23.50
N GLU A 410 3.74 5.13 23.59
CA GLU A 410 3.46 5.80 24.86
C GLU A 410 2.83 4.83 25.88
N LEU A 411 1.88 4.00 25.47
CA LEU A 411 1.30 3.00 26.36
C LEU A 411 2.35 2.00 26.85
N ILE A 412 3.35 1.70 26.03
CA ILE A 412 4.50 0.88 26.44
C ILE A 412 5.29 1.59 27.54
N VAL A 413 5.64 2.87 27.34
CA VAL A 413 6.31 3.71 28.34
C VAL A 413 5.53 3.73 29.66
N LEU A 414 4.21 3.95 29.59
CA LEU A 414 3.34 3.99 30.76
C LEU A 414 3.29 2.65 31.49
N ASN A 415 3.24 1.52 30.77
CA ASN A 415 3.28 0.19 31.38
C ASN A 415 4.60 -0.08 32.06
N ILE A 416 5.72 0.33 31.46
CA ILE A 416 7.05 0.21 32.07
C ILE A 416 7.10 1.06 33.34
N GLY A 417 6.58 2.29 33.32
CA GLY A 417 6.48 3.15 34.50
C GLY A 417 5.64 2.57 35.62
N LEU A 418 4.51 1.94 35.29
CA LEU A 418 3.65 1.24 36.26
C LEU A 418 4.35 0.00 36.83
N GLN A 419 5.05 -0.80 36.00
CA GLN A 419 5.83 -1.96 36.47
C GLN A 419 6.99 -1.56 37.37
N ALA A 420 7.67 -0.46 37.03
CA ALA A 420 8.73 0.14 37.84
C ALA A 420 8.19 0.89 39.08
N LYS A 421 6.87 0.89 39.31
CA LYS A 421 6.18 1.57 40.42
C LYS A 421 6.44 3.07 40.51
N ILE A 422 6.73 3.70 39.36
CA ILE A 422 6.85 5.16 39.21
C ILE A 422 5.46 5.79 39.16
N LEU A 423 4.52 5.13 38.49
CA LEU A 423 3.13 5.56 38.39
C LEU A 423 2.25 4.71 39.31
N SER A 424 1.30 5.36 40.00
CA SER A 424 0.15 4.64 40.56
C SER A 424 -0.81 4.20 39.46
N THR A 425 -1.64 3.19 39.74
CA THR A 425 -2.73 2.76 38.85
C THR A 425 -3.65 3.91 38.45
N ARG A 426 -3.89 4.87 39.36
CA ARG A 426 -4.66 6.09 39.10
C ARG A 426 -3.96 6.99 38.10
N THR A 427 -2.69 7.32 38.34
CA THR A 427 -1.91 8.17 37.41
C THR A 427 -1.78 7.51 36.05
N PHE A 428 -1.47 6.21 36.01
CA PHE A 428 -1.47 5.41 34.80
C PHE A 428 -2.79 5.54 34.03
N THR A 429 -3.93 5.39 34.71
CA THR A 429 -5.26 5.54 34.11
C THR A 429 -5.47 6.95 33.53
N ILE A 430 -5.02 8.02 34.21
CA ILE A 430 -5.09 9.40 33.70
C ILE A 430 -4.34 9.53 32.36
N PHE A 431 -3.11 9.00 32.29
CA PHE A 431 -2.30 9.07 31.07
C PHE A 431 -2.85 8.18 29.95
N VAL A 432 -3.41 7.00 30.25
CA VAL A 432 -4.10 6.16 29.27
C VAL A 432 -5.30 6.89 28.66
N VAL A 433 -6.12 7.55 29.49
CA VAL A 433 -7.26 8.35 29.01
C VAL A 433 -6.77 9.50 28.13
N MET A 434 -5.71 10.21 28.54
CA MET A 434 -5.12 11.27 27.73
C MET A 434 -4.63 10.75 26.38
N ALA A 435 -3.91 9.63 26.34
CA ALA A 435 -3.41 9.03 25.11
C ALA A 435 -4.54 8.69 24.13
N LEU A 436 -5.65 8.12 24.63
CA LEU A 436 -6.83 7.80 23.83
C LEU A 436 -7.51 9.06 23.30
N VAL A 437 -7.75 10.05 24.15
CA VAL A 437 -8.46 11.28 23.78
C VAL A 437 -7.67 12.09 22.75
N THR A 438 -6.36 12.28 22.96
CA THR A 438 -5.53 13.07 22.03
C THR A 438 -5.43 12.38 20.67
N THR A 439 -5.23 11.06 20.65
CA THR A 439 -5.11 10.30 19.38
C THR A 439 -6.44 10.30 18.63
N PHE A 440 -7.54 10.05 19.33
CA PHE A 440 -8.87 10.07 18.73
C PHE A 440 -9.21 11.44 18.14
N ALA A 441 -8.80 12.53 18.81
CA ALA A 441 -9.00 13.90 18.36
C ALA A 441 -8.13 14.29 17.16
N THR A 442 -6.94 13.71 16.97
CA THR A 442 -6.01 14.13 15.90
C THR A 442 -6.57 13.89 14.51
N THR A 443 -7.06 12.68 14.20
CA THR A 443 -7.57 12.33 12.86
C THR A 443 -8.66 13.28 12.34
N PRO A 444 -9.77 13.53 13.07
CA PRO A 444 -10.82 14.43 12.60
C PRO A 444 -10.34 15.88 12.49
N LEU A 445 -9.45 16.33 13.39
CA LEU A 445 -8.94 17.69 13.37
C LEU A 445 -8.05 17.95 12.16
N VAL A 446 -7.15 17.01 11.83
CA VAL A 446 -6.30 17.11 10.63
C VAL A 446 -7.16 17.09 9.36
N ALA A 447 -8.17 16.23 9.30
CA ALA A 447 -9.09 16.17 8.16
C ALA A 447 -9.85 17.49 7.96
N TRP A 448 -10.23 18.16 9.04
CA TRP A 448 -10.88 19.47 9.02
C TRP A 448 -9.92 20.61 8.64
N LEU A 449 -8.71 20.60 9.20
CA LEU A 449 -7.74 21.66 9.03
C LEU A 449 -7.06 21.67 7.65
N TYR A 450 -6.82 20.48 7.08
CA TYR A 450 -6.08 20.29 5.84
C TYR A 450 -6.86 19.47 4.78
N PRO A 451 -8.02 19.99 4.31
CA PRO A 451 -8.88 19.27 3.37
C PRO A 451 -8.28 19.18 1.94
N PRO A 452 -8.70 18.20 1.12
CA PRO A 452 -8.11 17.95 -0.22
C PRO A 452 -8.15 19.15 -1.17
N TRP A 453 -9.19 19.99 -1.09
CA TRP A 453 -9.28 21.20 -1.92
C TRP A 453 -8.18 22.22 -1.57
N TYR A 454 -7.84 22.34 -0.29
CA TYR A 454 -6.83 23.27 0.19
C TYR A 454 -5.44 22.79 -0.19
N GLN A 455 -5.19 21.48 -0.09
CA GLN A 455 -3.97 20.84 -0.58
C GLN A 455 -3.71 21.18 -2.06
N ARG A 456 -4.75 21.03 -2.90
CA ARG A 456 -4.65 21.33 -4.34
C ARG A 456 -4.43 22.82 -4.60
N LYS A 457 -5.12 23.71 -3.87
CA LYS A 457 -4.91 25.16 -3.98
C LYS A 457 -3.46 25.51 -3.63
N LEU A 458 -2.95 24.98 -2.52
CA LEU A 458 -1.61 25.26 -2.05
C LEU A 458 -0.53 24.76 -3.00
N ASP A 459 -0.69 23.55 -3.55
CA ASP A 459 0.22 22.99 -4.57
C ASP A 459 0.26 23.87 -5.82
N LEU A 460 -0.89 24.38 -6.28
CA LEU A 460 -0.95 25.27 -7.44
C LEU A 460 -0.30 26.63 -7.15
N TRP A 461 -0.50 27.17 -5.94
CA TRP A 461 0.11 28.42 -5.50
C TRP A 461 1.63 28.30 -5.37
N LYS A 462 2.12 27.22 -4.73
CA LYS A 462 3.58 26.94 -4.61
C LYS A 462 4.24 26.72 -5.97
N LYS A 463 3.51 26.21 -6.96
CA LYS A 463 3.96 26.08 -8.36
C LYS A 463 3.87 27.38 -9.17
N GLY A 464 3.43 28.49 -8.56
CA GLY A 464 3.28 29.79 -9.24
C GLY A 464 2.15 29.83 -10.28
N LYS A 465 1.24 28.85 -10.29
CA LYS A 465 0.16 28.75 -11.30
C LYS A 465 -1.06 29.58 -10.93
N ILE A 466 -1.20 29.95 -9.67
CA ILE A 466 -2.29 30.77 -9.15
C ILE A 466 -1.77 31.76 -8.11
N ASP A 467 -2.41 32.92 -8.03
CA ASP A 467 -2.33 33.83 -6.90
C ASP A 467 -2.97 33.24 -5.64
N TRP A 468 -2.67 33.84 -4.48
CA TRP A 468 -3.25 33.43 -3.20
C TRP A 468 -4.79 33.49 -3.20
N ASP A 469 -5.37 34.40 -3.98
CA ASP A 469 -6.81 34.56 -4.16
C ASP A 469 -7.42 33.53 -5.14
N GLY A 470 -6.60 32.70 -5.77
CA GLY A 470 -7.03 31.61 -6.66
C GLY A 470 -7.17 32.01 -8.13
N HIS A 471 -6.85 33.25 -8.49
CA HIS A 471 -6.73 33.70 -9.87
C HIS A 471 -5.49 33.07 -10.51
N ARG A 472 -5.57 32.66 -11.78
CA ARG A 472 -4.40 32.13 -12.50
C ARG A 472 -3.47 33.28 -12.86
N LEU A 473 -2.20 33.15 -12.49
CA LEU A 473 -1.18 34.12 -12.88
C LEU A 473 -0.86 33.94 -14.38
N PRO A 474 -0.73 35.04 -15.15
CA PRO A 474 -0.15 34.99 -16.48
C PRO A 474 1.30 34.50 -16.37
N GLN A 475 1.65 33.49 -17.16
CA GLN A 475 2.99 32.90 -17.15
C GLN A 475 3.96 33.85 -17.87
N ASP A 476 4.76 34.61 -17.12
CA ASP A 476 5.79 35.48 -17.67
C ASP A 476 6.93 34.65 -18.29
N GLY A 477 7.13 34.79 -19.60
CA GLY A 477 8.44 34.59 -20.25
C GLY A 477 8.66 33.33 -21.09
N THR A 478 7.71 32.40 -21.19
CA THR A 478 7.67 31.45 -22.31
C THR A 478 6.40 31.70 -23.08
N SER A 479 6.55 32.04 -24.35
CA SER A 479 5.53 32.19 -25.37
C SER A 479 4.71 30.90 -25.55
N GLU A 480 3.92 30.51 -24.55
CA GLU A 480 2.90 29.44 -24.61
C GLU A 480 1.52 30.01 -24.95
N SER A 481 1.46 31.19 -25.58
CA SER A 481 0.22 31.74 -26.16
C SER A 481 0.32 32.03 -27.66
N SER A 482 1.35 31.52 -28.33
CA SER A 482 1.45 31.59 -29.80
C SER A 482 2.15 30.39 -30.46
N GLU A 483 2.60 29.38 -29.70
CA GLU A 483 3.10 28.11 -30.27
C GLU A 483 2.07 26.96 -30.25
N ASP A 484 1.02 27.07 -29.42
CA ASP A 484 -0.06 26.07 -29.39
C ASP A 484 -1.03 26.19 -30.57
N ASP A 485 -0.99 27.29 -31.33
CA ASP A 485 -1.92 27.58 -32.44
C ASP A 485 -1.36 27.23 -33.83
N TRP A 486 -0.10 26.77 -33.92
CA TRP A 486 0.54 26.42 -35.20
C TRP A 486 0.91 24.92 -35.33
N THR A 487 0.54 24.08 -34.36
CA THR A 487 0.74 22.61 -34.43
C THR A 487 -0.56 21.81 -34.46
N GLU A 488 -1.66 22.43 -34.90
CA GLU A 488 -2.99 21.81 -34.92
C GLU A 488 -3.25 20.82 -36.09
N HIS A 489 -2.20 20.30 -36.74
CA HIS A 489 -2.37 19.41 -37.92
C HIS A 489 -1.71 18.02 -37.83
N HIS A 490 -1.25 17.55 -36.66
CA HIS A 490 -0.83 16.14 -36.52
C HIS A 490 -1.16 15.53 -35.15
N GLU A 491 -2.32 14.86 -35.04
CA GLU A 491 -2.80 14.06 -33.89
C GLU A 491 -2.00 12.76 -33.63
N ALA A 492 -0.67 12.77 -33.78
CA ALA A 492 0.15 11.61 -33.43
C ALA A 492 0.37 11.53 -31.91
N VAL A 493 0.21 10.34 -31.33
CA VAL A 493 0.47 10.09 -29.89
C VAL A 493 1.96 10.29 -29.62
N ARG A 494 2.34 11.23 -28.76
CA ARG A 494 3.76 11.52 -28.46
C ARG A 494 4.15 11.18 -27.02
N LYS A 495 3.24 11.39 -26.07
CA LYS A 495 3.47 11.10 -24.65
C LYS A 495 2.51 10.02 -24.19
N VAL A 496 3.05 8.85 -23.86
CA VAL A 496 2.28 7.68 -23.43
C VAL A 496 2.49 7.44 -21.94
N LEU A 497 1.42 7.27 -21.18
CA LEU A 497 1.48 6.76 -19.81
C LEU A 497 1.07 5.29 -19.80
N VAL A 498 1.87 4.41 -19.24
CA VAL A 498 1.59 2.97 -19.19
C VAL A 498 1.44 2.53 -17.75
N TYR A 499 0.32 1.89 -17.42
CA TYR A 499 0.18 1.23 -16.13
C TYR A 499 0.96 -0.09 -16.13
N LEU A 500 2.04 -0.13 -15.34
CA LEU A 500 2.92 -1.29 -15.24
C LEU A 500 2.39 -2.28 -14.20
N ARG A 501 2.12 -3.51 -14.63
CA ARG A 501 1.78 -4.67 -13.79
C ARG A 501 2.55 -5.91 -14.21
N LEU A 502 2.82 -6.83 -13.29
CA LEU A 502 3.60 -8.05 -13.57
C LEU A 502 2.93 -8.96 -14.59
N ASP A 503 1.62 -9.15 -14.44
CA ASP A 503 0.77 -10.00 -15.29
C ASP A 503 0.60 -9.40 -16.70
N GLY A 504 0.54 -8.08 -16.82
CA GLY A 504 0.39 -7.37 -18.10
C GLY A 504 1.68 -7.00 -18.84
N LEU A 505 2.85 -7.37 -18.32
CA LEU A 505 4.15 -6.92 -18.85
C LEU A 505 4.40 -7.31 -20.32
N PRO A 506 4.14 -8.56 -20.76
CA PRO A 506 4.39 -8.96 -22.15
C PRO A 506 3.59 -8.11 -23.15
N SER A 507 2.31 -7.89 -22.90
CA SER A 507 1.42 -7.10 -23.76
C SER A 507 1.81 -5.62 -23.78
N VAL A 508 2.32 -5.10 -22.65
CA VAL A 508 2.88 -3.75 -22.59
C VAL A 508 4.14 -3.62 -23.44
N PHE A 509 5.07 -4.57 -23.34
CA PHE A 509 6.31 -4.55 -24.12
C PHE A 509 6.02 -4.66 -25.62
N THR A 510 5.12 -5.55 -26.04
CA THR A 510 4.75 -5.67 -27.45
C THR A 510 4.18 -4.36 -27.99
N LEU A 511 3.28 -3.70 -27.26
CA LEU A 511 2.73 -2.39 -27.65
C LEU A 511 3.77 -1.27 -27.66
N VAL A 512 4.65 -1.21 -26.67
CA VAL A 512 5.70 -0.18 -26.62
C VAL A 512 6.71 -0.37 -27.76
N SER A 513 7.00 -1.61 -28.18
CA SER A 513 7.83 -1.86 -29.37
C SER A 513 7.19 -1.34 -30.66
N MET A 514 5.86 -1.34 -30.79
CA MET A 514 5.18 -0.80 -31.97
C MET A 514 5.40 0.72 -32.13
N PHE A 515 5.71 1.44 -31.04
CA PHE A 515 6.07 2.86 -31.09
C PHE A 515 7.55 3.12 -31.46
N ALA A 516 8.40 2.09 -31.47
CA ALA A 516 9.81 2.20 -31.85
C ALA A 516 9.94 2.34 -33.38
N ALA A 517 9.96 3.57 -33.88
CA ALA A 517 10.23 3.85 -35.29
C ALA A 517 11.74 4.06 -35.52
N LYS A 518 12.29 3.49 -36.60
CA LYS A 518 13.69 3.67 -36.98
C LYS A 518 13.93 5.12 -37.39
N ARG A 519 15.04 5.71 -36.94
CA ARG A 519 15.46 7.07 -37.32
C ARG A 519 15.64 7.11 -38.86
N GLU A 520 14.82 7.87 -39.57
CA GLU A 520 15.13 8.23 -40.96
C GLU A 520 16.35 9.15 -40.93
N GLU A 521 17.45 8.72 -41.55
CA GLU A 521 18.53 9.65 -41.89
C GLU A 521 17.99 10.67 -42.90
N PRO A 522 18.23 11.98 -42.73
CA PRO A 522 17.76 12.96 -43.69
C PRO A 522 18.36 12.67 -45.07
N ASP A 523 17.49 12.34 -46.02
CA ASP A 523 17.86 12.09 -47.40
C ASP A 523 18.38 13.39 -48.03
N HIS A 524 19.70 13.47 -48.24
CA HIS A 524 20.35 14.63 -48.85
C HIS A 524 20.19 14.69 -50.38
N SER A 525 19.26 13.93 -50.99
CA SER A 525 19.14 13.80 -52.45
C SER A 525 17.81 14.35 -53.04
N GLY A 526 17.45 15.59 -52.71
CA GLY A 526 16.37 16.33 -53.39
C GLY A 526 16.88 17.56 -54.16
N PRO A 527 16.45 17.82 -55.41
CA PRO A 527 16.92 18.98 -56.18
C PRO A 527 16.41 20.28 -55.57
N LEU A 528 17.34 21.14 -55.14
CA LEU A 528 17.07 22.49 -54.62
C LEU A 528 16.44 23.37 -55.71
N LEU A 529 15.13 23.62 -55.59
CA LEU A 529 14.45 24.72 -56.27
C LEU A 529 14.92 26.03 -55.64
N LYS A 530 15.66 26.85 -56.40
CA LYS A 530 16.03 28.22 -56.01
C LYS A 530 14.82 29.15 -56.12
N PRO A 531 14.45 29.93 -55.10
CA PRO A 531 13.64 31.11 -55.28
C PRO A 531 14.53 32.28 -55.72
N GLU A 532 14.17 32.94 -56.82
CA GLU A 532 14.73 34.25 -57.17
C GLU A 532 14.04 35.34 -56.34
N GLY A 533 14.83 36.17 -55.64
CA GLY A 533 14.33 37.39 -54.98
C GLY A 533 15.01 37.66 -53.64
N GLY A 534 15.95 38.61 -53.62
CA GLY A 534 16.79 38.91 -52.46
C GLY A 534 16.06 39.58 -51.29
N GLY A 535 16.43 39.17 -50.07
CA GLY A 535 16.03 39.83 -48.82
C GLY A 535 16.60 39.11 -47.60
N VAL A 536 17.55 39.76 -46.93
CA VAL A 536 18.32 39.39 -45.74
C VAL A 536 17.54 38.58 -44.67
N PHE A 537 17.88 37.29 -44.48
CA PHE A 537 18.06 36.62 -43.18
C PHE A 537 19.03 35.45 -43.33
N LYS A 538 20.09 35.44 -42.50
CA LYS A 538 21.14 34.40 -42.49
C LYS A 538 20.63 33.15 -41.75
N ASN A 539 20.91 32.00 -42.35
CA ASN A 539 20.72 30.62 -41.89
C ASN A 539 19.42 29.90 -42.29
N GLU A 540 19.13 29.87 -43.59
CA GLU A 540 18.19 28.90 -44.19
C GLU A 540 18.48 27.42 -43.85
N PRO A 541 19.74 26.92 -43.78
CA PRO A 541 19.98 25.53 -43.37
C PRO A 541 19.68 25.25 -41.89
N ALA A 542 19.59 26.28 -41.04
CA ALA A 542 19.19 26.12 -39.63
C ALA A 542 17.66 26.06 -39.46
N LEU A 543 16.91 26.77 -40.32
CA LEU A 543 15.44 26.70 -40.35
C LEU A 543 14.94 25.39 -40.97
N SER A 544 15.59 24.89 -42.03
CA SER A 544 15.23 23.61 -42.63
C SER A 544 15.67 22.40 -41.79
N SER A 545 16.76 22.51 -41.01
CA SER A 545 17.15 21.49 -40.02
C SER A 545 16.34 21.56 -38.71
N ALA A 546 15.75 22.71 -38.38
CA ALA A 546 14.77 22.82 -37.29
C ALA A 546 13.39 22.25 -37.66
N ALA A 547 13.03 22.29 -38.95
CA ALA A 547 11.72 21.84 -39.44
C ALA A 547 11.53 20.31 -39.44
N THR A 548 12.59 19.51 -39.31
CA THR A 548 12.54 18.03 -39.35
C THR A 548 13.17 17.35 -38.13
N ILE A 549 13.07 17.95 -36.93
CA ILE A 549 13.39 17.24 -35.69
C ILE A 549 12.21 16.33 -35.31
N HIS A 550 12.20 15.09 -35.81
CA HIS A 550 11.31 14.05 -35.28
C HIS A 550 11.69 13.75 -33.83
N ARG A 551 10.92 14.28 -32.86
CA ARG A 551 11.08 13.96 -31.44
C ARG A 551 10.54 12.55 -31.17
N PRO A 552 11.31 11.64 -30.55
CA PRO A 552 10.86 10.29 -30.25
C PRO A 552 9.69 10.27 -29.26
N VAL A 553 8.82 9.27 -29.39
CA VAL A 553 7.71 9.03 -28.46
C VAL A 553 8.29 8.79 -27.06
N ARG A 554 7.78 9.50 -26.05
CA ARG A 554 8.16 9.32 -24.66
C ARG A 554 7.13 8.45 -23.96
N VAL A 555 7.59 7.35 -23.40
CA VAL A 555 6.74 6.40 -22.69
C VAL A 555 7.08 6.45 -21.21
N HIS A 556 6.08 6.75 -20.39
CA HIS A 556 6.21 6.80 -18.94
C HIS A 556 5.48 5.63 -18.31
N GLY A 557 6.19 4.73 -17.65
CA GLY A 557 5.64 3.65 -16.86
C GLY A 557 5.25 4.11 -15.46
N LEU A 558 4.06 3.74 -15.00
CA LEU A 558 3.61 3.96 -13.63
C LEU A 558 3.24 2.62 -13.03
N ARG A 559 3.97 2.18 -12.00
CA ARG A 559 3.59 1.02 -11.19
C ARG A 559 2.80 1.50 -9.97
N LEU A 560 1.57 1.01 -9.81
CA LEU A 560 0.73 1.30 -8.64
C LEU A 560 0.77 0.11 -7.70
N MET A 561 1.12 0.36 -6.44
CA MET A 561 1.11 -0.64 -5.39
C MET A 561 0.09 -0.25 -4.33
N GLU A 562 -0.59 -1.26 -3.78
CA GLU A 562 -1.58 -1.04 -2.74
C GLU A 562 -0.92 -0.60 -1.43
N LEU A 563 -1.45 0.47 -0.84
CA LEU A 563 -1.15 0.90 0.51
C LEU A 563 -2.16 0.26 1.48
N THR A 564 -1.71 -0.80 2.16
CA THR A 564 -2.51 -1.47 3.20
C THR A 564 -2.22 -0.86 4.60
N GLU A 565 -2.97 -1.26 5.62
CA GLU A 565 -2.69 -0.90 7.02
C GLU A 565 -1.45 -1.60 7.62
N ARG A 566 -0.74 -2.41 6.82
CA ARG A 566 0.47 -3.13 7.22
C ARG A 566 1.67 -2.20 7.36
N ASP A 567 2.53 -2.51 8.33
CA ASP A 567 3.75 -1.73 8.59
C ASP A 567 4.73 -1.87 7.41
N SER A 568 4.77 -3.05 6.77
CA SER A 568 5.52 -3.26 5.52
C SER A 568 5.09 -2.34 4.37
N SER A 569 3.79 -2.04 4.26
CA SER A 569 3.25 -1.13 3.24
C SER A 569 3.62 0.32 3.54
N VAL A 570 3.65 0.69 4.82
CA VAL A 570 4.12 1.99 5.30
C VAL A 570 5.61 2.19 4.97
N MET A 571 6.45 1.20 5.27
CA MET A 571 7.89 1.26 4.96
C MET A 571 8.17 1.45 3.46
N ARG A 572 7.37 0.82 2.59
CA ARG A 572 7.49 1.03 1.13
C ARG A 572 7.24 2.47 0.71
N VAL A 573 6.39 3.21 1.44
CA VAL A 573 6.14 4.64 1.14
C VAL A 573 7.32 5.50 1.56
N SER A 574 7.90 5.26 2.74
CA SER A 574 9.07 6.02 3.20
C SER A 574 10.32 5.73 2.36
N GLU A 575 10.44 4.52 1.81
CA GLU A 575 11.61 4.06 1.04
C GLU A 575 11.35 3.95 -0.47
N ILE A 576 10.42 4.76 -1.01
CA ILE A 576 9.92 4.58 -2.39
C ILE A 576 11.01 4.66 -3.46
N GLU A 577 12.03 5.50 -3.28
CA GLU A 577 13.13 5.66 -4.26
C GLU A 577 14.05 4.44 -4.29
N GLU A 578 14.44 3.91 -3.13
CA GLU A 578 15.28 2.70 -3.07
C GLU A 578 14.50 1.48 -3.57
N TYR A 579 13.20 1.40 -3.25
CA TYR A 579 12.32 0.37 -3.76
C TYR A 579 12.17 0.43 -5.28
N ALA A 580 11.85 1.60 -5.84
CA ALA A 580 11.64 1.78 -7.28
C ALA A 580 12.88 1.42 -8.11
N ASN A 581 14.08 1.73 -7.61
CA ASN A 581 15.34 1.37 -8.27
C ASN A 581 15.62 -0.13 -8.30
N ARG A 582 14.97 -0.93 -7.43
CA ARG A 582 15.15 -2.39 -7.35
C ARG A 582 13.99 -3.18 -7.93
N ASP A 583 12.89 -2.50 -8.18
CA ASP A 583 11.69 -3.09 -8.72
C ASP A 583 11.98 -3.82 -10.05
N PRO A 584 11.72 -5.14 -10.14
CA PRO A 584 12.08 -5.92 -11.32
C PRO A 584 11.29 -5.48 -12.56
N ILE A 585 10.07 -4.97 -12.38
CA ILE A 585 9.23 -4.50 -13.49
C ILE A 585 9.77 -3.19 -14.03
N ILE A 586 10.12 -2.23 -13.16
CA ILE A 586 10.78 -0.99 -13.60
C ILE A 586 12.08 -1.29 -14.33
N LYS A 587 12.92 -2.19 -13.79
CA LYS A 587 14.18 -2.56 -14.45
C LYS A 587 13.96 -3.24 -15.79
N ALA A 588 13.00 -4.16 -15.87
CA ALA A 588 12.64 -4.84 -17.12
C ALA A 588 12.15 -3.82 -18.14
N PHE A 589 11.27 -2.90 -17.75
CA PHE A 589 10.76 -1.83 -18.60
C PHE A 589 11.85 -0.85 -19.07
N GLY A 590 12.75 -0.46 -18.17
CA GLY A 590 13.92 0.36 -18.50
C GLY A 590 14.87 -0.33 -19.48
N THR A 591 15.22 -1.59 -19.21
CA THR A 591 16.08 -2.41 -20.08
C THR A 591 15.45 -2.63 -21.45
N PHE A 592 14.13 -2.86 -21.48
CA PHE A 592 13.36 -3.03 -22.70
C PHE A 592 13.37 -1.75 -23.57
N GLY A 593 13.16 -0.57 -22.96
CA GLY A 593 13.24 0.68 -23.70
C GLY A 593 14.64 0.97 -24.24
N GLN A 594 15.69 0.61 -23.49
CA GLN A 594 17.07 0.69 -23.96
C GLN A 594 17.35 -0.24 -25.15
N SER A 595 16.77 -1.46 -25.18
CA SER A 595 17.00 -2.41 -26.27
C SER A 595 16.21 -2.11 -27.54
N HIS A 596 15.11 -1.34 -27.45
CA HIS A 596 14.24 -0.98 -28.57
C HIS A 596 14.33 0.50 -28.98
N ASP A 597 15.32 1.26 -28.47
CA ASP A 597 15.53 2.69 -28.73
C ASP A 597 14.29 3.56 -28.44
N VAL A 598 13.55 3.22 -27.38
CA VAL A 598 12.37 3.97 -26.91
C VAL A 598 12.74 4.77 -25.67
N SER A 599 12.38 6.07 -25.66
CA SER A 599 12.56 6.93 -24.48
C SER A 599 11.58 6.53 -23.38
N VAL A 600 12.04 5.68 -22.46
CA VAL A 600 11.27 5.20 -21.32
C VAL A 600 11.69 5.87 -20.02
N ALA A 601 10.71 6.19 -19.18
CA ALA A 601 10.91 6.52 -17.77
C ALA A 601 9.88 5.76 -16.95
N ALA A 602 10.18 5.37 -15.71
CA ALA A 602 9.19 4.68 -14.89
C ALA A 602 9.27 5.11 -13.42
N GLN A 603 8.14 5.02 -12.73
CA GLN A 603 8.01 5.37 -11.31
C GLN A 603 7.07 4.40 -10.59
N VAL A 604 7.28 4.23 -9.27
CA VAL A 604 6.34 3.55 -8.37
C VAL A 604 5.54 4.58 -7.60
N ALA A 605 4.25 4.32 -7.42
CA ALA A 605 3.41 5.02 -6.45
C ALA A 605 2.68 4.00 -5.56
N VAL A 606 2.81 4.16 -4.25
CA VAL A 606 2.12 3.35 -3.25
C VAL A 606 0.93 4.16 -2.73
N VAL A 607 -0.29 3.74 -3.05
CA VAL A 607 -1.53 4.49 -2.75
C VAL A 607 -2.66 3.53 -2.36
N PRO A 608 -3.73 3.99 -1.68
CA PRO A 608 -4.89 3.13 -1.43
C PRO A 608 -5.59 2.76 -2.74
N GLU A 609 -6.13 1.54 -2.84
CA GLU A 609 -6.76 0.98 -4.04
C GLU A 609 -7.84 1.89 -4.64
N ARG A 610 -8.71 2.43 -3.79
CA ARG A 610 -9.80 3.36 -4.12
C ARG A 610 -9.34 4.62 -4.89
N THR A 611 -8.05 4.94 -4.79
CA THR A 611 -7.43 6.12 -5.39
C THR A 611 -6.59 5.79 -6.64
N PHE A 612 -6.55 4.54 -7.10
CA PHE A 612 -5.74 4.13 -8.26
C PHE A 612 -6.14 4.90 -9.53
N SER A 613 -7.43 4.91 -9.89
CA SER A 613 -7.94 5.64 -11.07
C SER A 613 -7.60 7.13 -10.98
N GLY A 614 -7.83 7.75 -9.81
CA GLY A 614 -7.50 9.15 -9.57
C GLY A 614 -6.00 9.47 -9.65
N THR A 615 -5.15 8.57 -9.17
CA THR A 615 -3.68 8.72 -9.22
C THR A 615 -3.17 8.59 -10.65
N LEU A 616 -3.67 7.60 -11.40
CA LEU A 616 -3.36 7.42 -12.81
C LEU A 616 -3.72 8.68 -13.61
N MET A 617 -4.90 9.27 -13.39
CA MET A 617 -5.33 10.50 -14.05
C MET A 617 -4.54 11.74 -13.62
N LYS A 618 -4.25 11.86 -12.32
CA LYS A 618 -3.41 12.95 -11.81
C LYS A 618 -2.04 12.93 -12.47
N ARG A 619 -1.43 11.73 -12.59
CA ARG A 619 -0.12 11.56 -13.24
C ARG A 619 -0.18 11.79 -14.74
N ALA A 620 -1.22 11.31 -15.43
CA ALA A 620 -1.43 11.61 -16.85
C ALA A 620 -1.50 13.12 -17.10
N LYS A 621 -2.21 13.85 -16.23
CA LYS A 621 -2.30 15.31 -16.31
C LYS A 621 -0.98 16.02 -15.99
N ASP A 622 -0.27 15.59 -14.95
CA ASP A 622 1.02 16.17 -14.57
C ASP A 622 2.08 15.98 -15.67
N LEU A 623 2.06 14.85 -16.37
CA LEU A 623 2.95 14.53 -17.48
C LEU A 623 2.45 15.07 -18.83
N SER A 624 1.23 15.60 -18.88
CA SER A 624 0.52 15.98 -20.11
C SER A 624 0.53 14.84 -21.13
N SER A 625 0.18 13.63 -20.67
CA SER A 625 0.13 12.42 -21.49
C SER A 625 -1.04 12.48 -22.47
N ASP A 626 -0.78 12.17 -23.74
CA ASP A 626 -1.78 12.16 -24.80
C ASP A 626 -2.59 10.86 -24.79
N PHE A 627 -1.94 9.77 -24.36
CA PHE A 627 -2.48 8.42 -24.38
C PHE A 627 -2.11 7.63 -23.12
N ILE A 628 -3.05 6.84 -22.61
CA ILE A 628 -2.88 5.98 -21.44
C ILE A 628 -3.10 4.52 -21.83
N ILE A 629 -2.16 3.64 -21.50
CA ILE A 629 -2.26 2.20 -21.73
C ILE A 629 -2.48 1.48 -20.41
N ILE A 630 -3.51 0.62 -20.36
CA ILE A 630 -3.88 -0.18 -19.19
C ILE A 630 -3.97 -1.65 -19.61
N PRO A 631 -3.02 -2.51 -19.19
CA PRO A 631 -3.16 -3.95 -19.41
C PRO A 631 -4.26 -4.50 -18.49
N TRP A 632 -5.12 -5.37 -19.03
CA TRP A 632 -6.13 -6.08 -18.26
C TRP A 632 -5.48 -7.13 -17.38
N SER A 633 -5.97 -7.26 -16.15
CA SER A 633 -5.40 -8.21 -15.19
C SER A 633 -5.65 -9.67 -15.59
N GLU A 634 -4.62 -10.51 -15.53
CA GLU A 634 -4.76 -11.96 -15.74
C GLU A 634 -5.45 -12.65 -14.57
N THR A 635 -5.32 -12.13 -13.34
CA THR A 635 -6.03 -12.64 -12.16
C THR A 635 -7.45 -12.05 -12.05
N GLY A 636 -7.74 -10.98 -12.78
CA GLY A 636 -8.95 -10.17 -12.63
C GLY A 636 -8.97 -9.31 -11.36
N THR A 637 -8.02 -9.49 -10.45
CA THR A 637 -7.89 -8.76 -9.18
C THR A 637 -6.92 -7.58 -9.31
N MET A 638 -6.93 -6.71 -8.30
CA MET A 638 -5.93 -5.65 -8.18
C MET A 638 -4.55 -6.20 -7.75
N SER A 639 -4.51 -7.42 -7.19
CA SER A 639 -3.27 -8.11 -6.84
C SER A 639 -2.58 -8.71 -8.06
N GLU A 640 -1.27 -8.52 -8.16
CA GLU A 640 -0.43 -9.15 -9.21
C GLU A 640 -0.04 -10.61 -8.89
N HIS A 641 -0.35 -11.07 -7.67
CA HIS A 641 -0.11 -12.44 -7.24
C HIS A 641 -1.46 -13.18 -7.13
N PRO A 642 -1.57 -14.39 -7.71
CA PRO A 642 -2.72 -15.25 -7.47
C PRO A 642 -2.70 -15.64 -5.99
N SER A 643 -3.72 -15.23 -5.25
CA SER A 643 -3.84 -15.64 -3.85
C SER A 643 -4.39 -17.08 -3.82
N LEU A 644 -3.80 -17.93 -2.97
CA LEU A 644 -4.24 -19.33 -2.81
C LEU A 644 -5.64 -19.48 -2.19
N PHE A 645 -6.22 -18.37 -1.70
CA PHE A 645 -7.45 -18.33 -0.91
C PHE A 645 -8.50 -17.35 -1.47
N ASP A 646 -8.31 -16.80 -2.68
CA ASP A 646 -9.37 -16.01 -3.32
C ASP A 646 -10.50 -16.94 -3.74
N ASP A 647 -11.59 -16.88 -2.99
CA ASP A 647 -12.85 -17.60 -3.19
C ASP A 647 -13.66 -17.05 -4.38
N HIS A 648 -13.09 -16.09 -5.13
CA HIS A 648 -13.67 -15.50 -6.33
C HIS A 648 -13.50 -16.46 -7.52
N SER A 649 -14.34 -17.48 -7.55
CA SER A 649 -14.53 -18.50 -8.59
C SER A 649 -14.93 -18.00 -10.00
N GLY A 650 -14.71 -16.72 -10.30
CA GLY A 650 -14.96 -16.13 -11.61
C GLY A 650 -13.68 -16.02 -12.44
N GLY A 651 -13.75 -16.28 -13.75
CA GLY A 651 -12.61 -16.06 -14.64
C GLY A 651 -12.12 -14.59 -14.64
N PRO A 652 -10.95 -14.30 -15.23
CA PRO A 652 -10.28 -12.98 -15.17
C PRO A 652 -11.14 -11.79 -15.65
N LEU A 653 -12.08 -12.06 -16.55
CA LEU A 653 -13.02 -11.07 -17.12
C LEU A 653 -14.30 -10.89 -16.29
N ALA A 654 -14.57 -11.78 -15.34
CA ALA A 654 -15.76 -11.76 -14.49
C ALA A 654 -15.55 -10.98 -13.18
N ASN A 655 -14.30 -10.71 -12.81
CA ASN A 655 -13.99 -9.99 -11.58
C ASN A 655 -14.37 -8.49 -11.70
N ARG A 656 -15.09 -7.99 -10.68
CA ARG A 656 -15.69 -6.64 -10.68
C ARG A 656 -14.70 -5.54 -10.29
N GLU A 657 -13.66 -5.85 -9.53
CA GLU A 657 -12.75 -4.84 -8.97
C GLU A 657 -11.93 -4.16 -10.07
N PHE A 658 -11.27 -4.95 -10.90
CA PHE A 658 -10.45 -4.41 -11.99
C PHE A 658 -11.32 -3.77 -13.09
N ALA A 659 -12.48 -4.35 -13.40
CA ALA A 659 -13.43 -3.77 -14.36
C ALA A 659 -13.92 -2.38 -13.91
N LYS A 660 -14.14 -2.19 -12.60
CA LYS A 660 -14.48 -0.88 -12.04
C LYS A 660 -13.35 0.14 -12.18
N LEU A 661 -12.09 -0.25 -11.93
CA LEU A 661 -10.92 0.61 -12.18
C LEU A 661 -10.88 1.10 -13.62
N VAL A 662 -11.07 0.18 -14.58
CA VAL A 662 -11.05 0.48 -16.02
C VAL A 662 -12.20 1.43 -16.40
N SER A 663 -13.43 1.14 -15.95
CA SER A 663 -14.59 1.98 -16.21
C SER A 663 -14.41 3.39 -15.65
N GLU A 664 -14.00 3.52 -14.38
CA GLU A 664 -13.74 4.83 -13.76
C GLU A 664 -12.62 5.60 -14.48
N THR A 665 -11.61 4.89 -14.97
CA THR A 665 -10.49 5.51 -15.68
C THR A 665 -10.94 6.08 -17.01
N PHE A 666 -11.69 5.30 -17.79
CA PHE A 666 -12.24 5.79 -19.05
C PHE A 666 -13.15 7.03 -18.85
N GLU A 667 -14.03 7.01 -17.84
CA GLU A 667 -14.91 8.15 -17.53
C GLU A 667 -14.12 9.42 -17.18
N LYS A 668 -13.11 9.29 -16.32
CA LYS A 668 -12.28 10.44 -15.90
C LYS A 668 -11.36 10.93 -17.01
N ALA A 669 -10.91 10.04 -17.90
CA ALA A 669 -9.96 10.35 -18.96
C ALA A 669 -10.58 11.07 -20.16
N ARG A 670 -11.91 11.00 -20.36
CA ARG A 670 -12.64 11.61 -21.49
C ARG A 670 -12.22 13.04 -21.82
N ILE A 671 -11.83 13.83 -20.82
CA ILE A 671 -11.48 15.26 -20.97
C ILE A 671 -9.96 15.48 -21.06
N SER A 672 -9.14 14.55 -20.55
CA SER A 672 -7.69 14.77 -20.39
C SER A 672 -6.84 14.06 -21.44
N SER A 673 -7.18 12.82 -21.81
CA SER A 673 -6.26 11.92 -22.52
C SER A 673 -7.02 10.75 -23.13
N SER A 674 -6.59 10.29 -24.31
CA SER A 674 -7.14 9.06 -24.89
C SER A 674 -6.67 7.84 -24.07
N VAL A 675 -7.46 6.76 -24.03
CA VAL A 675 -7.16 5.56 -23.23
C VAL A 675 -7.24 4.32 -24.09
N GLY A 676 -6.29 3.40 -23.92
CA GLY A 676 -6.28 2.07 -24.51
C GLY A 676 -6.19 1.00 -23.43
N VAL A 677 -7.15 0.07 -23.40
CA VAL A 677 -7.15 -1.09 -22.52
C VAL A 677 -6.82 -2.33 -23.31
N VAL A 678 -5.89 -3.14 -22.82
CA VAL A 678 -5.30 -4.25 -23.58
C VAL A 678 -5.64 -5.55 -22.88
N VAL A 679 -6.34 -6.45 -23.56
CA VAL A 679 -6.68 -7.78 -23.08
C VAL A 679 -5.84 -8.80 -23.84
N ASP A 680 -4.93 -9.46 -23.13
CA ASP A 680 -4.02 -10.45 -23.72
C ASP A 680 -4.75 -11.75 -24.09
N LYS A 681 -4.27 -12.45 -25.12
CA LYS A 681 -4.73 -13.80 -25.49
C LYS A 681 -4.71 -14.79 -24.33
N LEU A 682 -3.79 -14.65 -23.37
CA LEU A 682 -3.73 -15.50 -22.18
C LEU A 682 -4.97 -15.32 -21.29
N VAL A 683 -5.45 -14.08 -21.13
CA VAL A 683 -6.68 -13.77 -20.38
C VAL A 683 -7.91 -14.35 -21.06
N ILE A 684 -7.93 -14.33 -22.40
CA ILE A 684 -9.06 -14.80 -23.23
C ILE A 684 -9.16 -16.33 -23.22
N SER A 685 -8.03 -17.02 -23.20
CA SER A 685 -7.93 -18.49 -23.29
C SER A 685 -8.02 -19.24 -21.95
N GLN A 686 -7.95 -18.54 -20.81
CA GLN A 686 -8.11 -19.16 -19.48
C GLN A 686 -9.56 -19.64 -19.26
N ALA A 687 -9.82 -20.90 -19.58
CA ALA A 687 -11.06 -21.59 -19.22
C ALA A 687 -11.09 -21.91 -17.71
N PRO A 688 -12.27 -21.92 -17.05
CA PRO A 688 -12.45 -22.65 -15.81
C PRO A 688 -12.43 -24.15 -16.15
N LYS A 689 -11.24 -24.75 -16.29
CA LYS A 689 -11.13 -26.22 -16.33
C LYS A 689 -11.39 -26.76 -14.93
N LEU A 690 -12.68 -26.89 -14.62
CA LEU A 690 -13.20 -27.62 -13.48
C LEU A 690 -13.17 -29.13 -13.77
N GLU A 691 -12.00 -29.66 -14.14
CA GLU A 691 -11.77 -31.10 -14.20
C GLU A 691 -10.26 -31.30 -14.05
N SER A 692 -9.86 -31.62 -12.83
CA SER A 692 -8.56 -32.21 -12.56
C SER A 692 -8.39 -33.44 -13.45
N PRO A 693 -7.40 -33.51 -14.37
CA PRO A 693 -7.05 -34.80 -14.92
C PRO A 693 -6.45 -35.59 -13.76
N VAL A 694 -7.20 -36.59 -13.28
CA VAL A 694 -6.61 -37.71 -12.57
C VAL A 694 -5.57 -38.26 -13.53
N VAL A 695 -4.30 -37.92 -13.28
CA VAL A 695 -3.16 -38.49 -14.00
C VAL A 695 -3.11 -39.95 -13.59
N ASP A 696 -3.81 -40.77 -14.35
CA ASP A 696 -3.66 -42.21 -14.33
C ASP A 696 -2.23 -42.50 -14.80
N ARG A 697 -1.38 -42.94 -13.86
CA ARG A 697 0.02 -43.29 -14.13
C ARG A 697 0.05 -44.56 -14.98
N GLN A 698 -0.15 -44.44 -16.29
CA GLN A 698 0.20 -45.50 -17.23
C GLN A 698 1.69 -45.41 -17.55
N ALA A 699 2.35 -46.57 -17.41
CA ALA A 699 3.78 -46.76 -17.50
C ALA A 699 4.36 -46.26 -18.84
N TRP A 700 5.40 -45.42 -18.75
CA TRP A 700 6.13 -44.88 -19.88
C TRP A 700 6.86 -45.98 -20.67
N GLN A 701 6.42 -46.21 -21.92
CA GLN A 701 7.25 -46.86 -22.92
C GLN A 701 8.05 -45.79 -23.68
N LEU A 702 9.38 -45.85 -23.55
CA LEU A 702 10.32 -44.99 -24.25
C LEU A 702 10.45 -45.43 -25.71
N ASN A 703 9.88 -44.69 -26.65
CA ASN A 703 10.21 -44.80 -28.06
C ASN A 703 11.30 -43.78 -28.42
N ARG A 704 12.47 -44.29 -28.83
CA ARG A 704 13.55 -43.47 -29.42
C ARG A 704 13.08 -42.94 -30.79
N THR A 705 13.00 -41.63 -30.93
CA THR A 705 12.95 -40.96 -32.24
C THR A 705 14.28 -40.25 -32.49
N ASN A 706 14.92 -40.56 -33.62
CA ASN A 706 16.13 -39.89 -34.08
C ASN A 706 15.73 -38.65 -34.89
N THR A 707 15.80 -37.46 -34.29
CA THR A 707 15.87 -36.19 -35.05
C THR A 707 16.90 -35.26 -34.40
N GLY A 708 17.74 -34.65 -35.23
CA GLY A 708 18.93 -33.87 -34.84
C GLY A 708 18.64 -32.46 -34.33
N ILE A 709 17.58 -32.28 -33.56
CA ILE A 709 17.27 -31.04 -32.85
C ILE A 709 17.24 -31.40 -31.37
N SER A 710 18.08 -30.76 -30.56
CA SER A 710 18.10 -30.95 -29.11
C SER A 710 16.77 -30.49 -28.52
N VAL A 711 15.84 -31.42 -28.30
CA VAL A 711 14.65 -31.18 -27.49
C VAL A 711 15.11 -31.27 -26.02
N PRO A 712 14.99 -30.20 -25.21
CA PRO A 712 15.27 -30.32 -23.80
C PRO A 712 14.21 -31.22 -23.14
N ASP A 713 14.69 -31.99 -22.19
CA ASP A 713 14.02 -33.02 -21.40
C ASP A 713 12.55 -32.70 -21.07
N ALA A 714 11.62 -33.49 -21.62
CA ALA A 714 10.17 -33.32 -21.46
C ALA A 714 9.66 -33.65 -20.04
N GLY A 715 10.56 -33.85 -19.07
CA GLY A 715 10.25 -34.17 -17.67
C GLY A 715 10.09 -32.95 -16.74
N GLN A 716 10.35 -31.74 -17.21
CA GLN A 716 10.20 -30.52 -16.42
C GLN A 716 9.10 -29.62 -16.99
N SER A 717 8.33 -28.98 -16.12
CA SER A 717 7.35 -27.93 -16.47
C SER A 717 8.05 -26.67 -16.97
N VAL A 718 8.75 -26.78 -18.10
CA VAL A 718 9.48 -25.68 -18.75
C VAL A 718 8.49 -24.95 -19.65
N ILE A 719 8.37 -23.64 -19.43
CA ILE A 719 7.61 -22.76 -20.31
C ILE A 719 8.49 -22.50 -21.54
N ASN A 720 8.11 -23.06 -22.68
CA ASN A 720 8.80 -22.84 -23.95
C ASN A 720 8.31 -21.53 -24.58
N PHE A 721 9.19 -20.53 -24.65
CA PHE A 721 8.95 -19.33 -25.43
C PHE A 721 9.17 -19.68 -26.91
N LYS A 722 8.11 -19.60 -27.73
CA LYS A 722 8.26 -19.73 -29.19
C LYS A 722 9.08 -18.54 -29.69
N LEU A 723 10.15 -18.82 -30.45
CA LEU A 723 10.81 -17.77 -31.23
C LEU A 723 9.77 -17.27 -32.24
N ALA A 724 9.44 -15.98 -32.22
CA ALA A 724 8.57 -15.42 -33.25
C ALA A 724 9.33 -15.53 -34.58
N ASP A 725 8.89 -16.43 -35.47
CA ASP A 725 9.59 -16.80 -36.71
C ASP A 725 9.93 -15.60 -37.64
N SER A 726 9.28 -14.44 -37.45
CA SER A 726 9.50 -13.26 -38.31
C SER A 726 9.74 -11.94 -37.55
N GLY A 727 9.53 -11.89 -36.23
CA GLY A 727 9.49 -10.63 -35.47
C GLY A 727 8.41 -9.64 -35.92
N ARG A 728 7.52 -10.02 -36.86
CA ARG A 728 6.44 -9.19 -37.38
C ARG A 728 5.18 -9.33 -36.55
N GLN A 729 4.45 -8.24 -36.39
CA GLN A 729 3.17 -8.16 -35.69
C GLN A 729 2.07 -7.81 -36.69
N ARG A 730 0.96 -8.55 -36.63
CA ARG A 730 -0.22 -8.31 -37.46
C ARG A 730 -1.22 -7.48 -36.67
N LEU A 731 -1.56 -6.31 -37.19
CA LEU A 731 -2.51 -5.39 -36.58
C LEU A 731 -3.81 -5.37 -37.39
N LEU A 732 -4.92 -5.67 -36.73
CA LEU A 732 -6.27 -5.57 -37.30
C LEU A 732 -6.99 -4.40 -36.63
N VAL A 733 -7.52 -3.47 -37.40
CA VAL A 733 -8.30 -2.33 -36.87
C VAL A 733 -9.70 -2.39 -37.44
N LEU A 734 -10.73 -2.42 -36.60
CA LEU A 734 -12.11 -2.32 -37.04
C LEU A 734 -12.56 -0.86 -37.05
N TYR A 735 -12.99 -0.37 -38.22
CA TYR A 735 -13.64 0.92 -38.37
C TYR A 735 -15.15 0.73 -38.55
N SER A 736 -15.92 0.91 -37.48
CA SER A 736 -17.38 0.75 -37.44
C SER A 736 -18.14 2.08 -37.38
N GLY A 737 -17.46 3.22 -37.61
CA GLY A 737 -17.99 4.57 -37.40
C GLY A 737 -17.71 5.09 -35.99
N GLY A 738 -17.74 6.42 -35.81
CA GLY A 738 -17.48 7.09 -34.55
C GLY A 738 -16.03 7.52 -34.35
N GLU A 739 -15.86 8.59 -33.56
CA GLU A 739 -14.55 9.14 -33.18
C GLU A 739 -13.56 8.14 -32.57
N ASP A 740 -14.04 7.18 -31.77
CA ASP A 740 -13.20 6.16 -31.12
C ASP A 740 -12.60 5.18 -32.16
N SER A 741 -13.41 4.78 -33.14
CA SER A 741 -12.99 3.91 -34.25
C SER A 741 -12.03 4.65 -35.19
N LEU A 742 -12.25 5.94 -35.42
CA LEU A 742 -11.34 6.78 -36.19
C LEU A 742 -9.98 6.94 -35.47
N PHE A 743 -9.99 7.14 -34.16
CA PHE A 743 -8.76 7.17 -33.35
C PHE A 743 -8.02 5.83 -33.40
N ALA A 744 -8.74 4.70 -33.39
CA ALA A 744 -8.14 3.37 -33.59
C ALA A 744 -7.39 3.27 -34.93
N VAL A 745 -7.96 3.80 -36.02
CA VAL A 745 -7.30 3.84 -37.34
C VAL A 745 -6.06 4.72 -37.33
N LYS A 746 -6.13 5.90 -36.71
CA LYS A 746 -4.97 6.82 -36.56
C LYS A 746 -3.84 6.17 -35.78
N LEU A 747 -4.17 5.52 -34.66
CA LEU A 747 -3.21 4.80 -33.82
C LEU A 747 -2.61 3.60 -34.55
N GLY A 748 -3.41 2.85 -35.32
CA GLY A 748 -2.92 1.76 -36.16
C GLY A 748 -1.96 2.23 -37.25
N LEU A 749 -2.28 3.33 -37.94
CA LEU A 749 -1.38 3.95 -38.93
C LEU A 749 -0.08 4.44 -38.29
N GLN A 750 -0.12 4.93 -37.05
CA GLN A 750 1.07 5.30 -36.31
C GLN A 750 1.95 4.08 -35.99
N PHE A 751 1.36 2.96 -35.59
CA PHE A 751 2.10 1.70 -35.39
C PHE A 751 2.68 1.14 -36.68
N ALA A 752 1.98 1.28 -37.81
CA ALA A 752 2.47 0.86 -39.12
C ALA A 752 3.71 1.63 -39.61
N LYS A 753 4.08 2.76 -38.97
CA LYS A 753 5.37 3.42 -39.21
C LYS A 753 6.55 2.56 -38.79
N ASN A 754 6.35 1.62 -37.86
CA ASN A 754 7.33 0.58 -37.59
C ASN A 754 7.28 -0.47 -38.72
N ASP A 755 8.45 -0.84 -39.25
CA ASP A 755 8.58 -1.77 -40.38
C ASP A 755 8.16 -3.21 -40.05
N ASN A 756 8.11 -3.54 -38.75
CA ASN A 756 7.71 -4.86 -38.29
C ASN A 756 6.19 -5.01 -38.12
N VAL A 757 5.39 -3.98 -38.42
CA VAL A 757 3.93 -3.99 -38.24
C VAL A 757 3.21 -4.06 -39.58
N ASP A 758 2.38 -5.08 -39.77
CA ASP A 758 1.48 -5.23 -40.92
C ASP A 758 0.06 -4.84 -40.50
N LEU A 759 -0.53 -3.82 -41.12
CA LEU A 759 -1.83 -3.26 -40.72
C LEU A 759 -2.93 -3.59 -41.73
N LYS A 760 -4.02 -4.19 -41.25
CA LYS A 760 -5.28 -4.30 -42.00
C LYS A 760 -6.38 -3.50 -41.32
N VAL A 761 -6.94 -2.54 -42.02
CA VAL A 761 -8.11 -1.77 -41.58
C VAL A 761 -9.35 -2.36 -42.23
N LEU A 762 -10.27 -2.86 -41.40
CA LEU A 762 -11.51 -3.50 -41.81
C LEU A 762 -12.66 -2.52 -41.66
N ARG A 763 -13.39 -2.24 -42.73
CA ARG A 763 -14.63 -1.46 -42.71
C ARG A 763 -15.79 -2.33 -43.19
N PRO A 764 -16.81 -2.62 -42.37
CA PRO A 764 -18.05 -3.22 -42.86
C PRO A 764 -18.80 -2.20 -43.73
N MET A 765 -19.39 -2.64 -44.83
CA MET A 765 -20.30 -1.80 -45.62
C MET A 765 -21.62 -1.65 -44.87
N VAL A 766 -21.94 -0.41 -44.45
CA VAL A 766 -23.19 -0.05 -43.77
C VAL A 766 -24.15 0.62 -44.77
N SER A 767 -25.46 0.65 -44.48
CA SER A 767 -26.47 1.33 -45.30
C SER A 767 -26.15 2.83 -45.46
N LYS A 768 -26.57 3.43 -46.59
CA LYS A 768 -26.29 4.84 -46.93
C LYS A 768 -26.72 5.85 -45.85
N GLU A 769 -27.77 5.54 -45.08
CA GLU A 769 -28.28 6.40 -43.99
C GLU A 769 -27.29 6.53 -42.82
N ALA A 770 -26.51 5.49 -42.49
CA ALA A 770 -25.53 5.54 -41.41
C ALA A 770 -24.24 6.31 -41.79
N ASP A 771 -23.91 6.33 -43.09
CA ASP A 771 -22.81 7.11 -43.64
C ASP A 771 -23.14 8.62 -43.66
N GLU A 772 -24.42 9.01 -43.67
CA GLU A 772 -24.88 10.41 -43.57
C GLU A 772 -24.78 10.97 -42.14
N GLU A 773 -24.98 10.14 -41.10
CA GLU A 773 -24.83 10.58 -39.68
C GLU A 773 -23.40 10.92 -39.28
N HIS A 774 -22.39 10.39 -39.99
CA HIS A 774 -20.95 10.53 -39.65
C HIS A 774 -20.12 11.03 -40.84
N GLU A 775 -20.66 11.95 -41.66
CA GLU A 775 -20.02 12.46 -42.88
C GLU A 775 -18.61 13.04 -42.64
N ASP A 776 -18.43 13.82 -41.58
CA ASP A 776 -17.14 14.45 -41.23
C ASP A 776 -16.06 13.41 -40.90
N GLU A 777 -16.42 12.38 -40.12
CA GLU A 777 -15.50 11.29 -39.74
C GLU A 777 -15.17 10.41 -40.95
N LEU A 778 -16.15 10.18 -41.83
CA LEU A 778 -15.98 9.43 -43.06
C LEU A 778 -15.04 10.17 -44.04
N PHE A 779 -15.14 11.49 -44.12
CA PHE A 779 -14.20 12.31 -44.87
C PHE A 779 -12.78 12.14 -44.32
N GLU A 780 -12.62 12.26 -43.00
CA GLU A 780 -11.31 12.13 -42.35
C GLU A 780 -10.71 10.73 -42.53
N TYR A 781 -11.53 9.67 -42.47
CA TYR A 781 -11.12 8.31 -42.80
C TYR A 781 -10.60 8.19 -44.24
N LYS A 782 -11.29 8.79 -45.22
CA LYS A 782 -10.85 8.81 -46.63
C LYS A 782 -9.53 9.59 -46.77
N THR A 783 -9.35 10.68 -46.02
CA THR A 783 -8.08 11.43 -45.97
C THR A 783 -6.95 10.56 -45.42
N LEU A 784 -7.18 9.82 -44.33
CA LEU A 784 -6.20 8.90 -43.75
C LEU A 784 -5.81 7.79 -44.73
N LYS A 785 -6.77 7.22 -45.46
CA LYS A 785 -6.54 6.25 -46.54
C LYS A 785 -5.62 6.82 -47.63
N SER A 786 -5.77 8.10 -47.95
CA SER A 786 -4.93 8.79 -48.96
C SER A 786 -3.54 9.19 -48.44
N SER A 787 -3.37 9.36 -47.12
CA SER A 787 -2.10 9.78 -46.49
C SER A 787 -1.03 8.68 -46.35
N VAL A 788 -1.32 7.46 -46.79
CA VAL A 788 -0.39 6.33 -46.67
C VAL A 788 0.78 6.49 -47.65
N THR A 789 1.98 6.65 -47.10
CA THR A 789 3.25 6.79 -47.84
C THR A 789 3.51 5.57 -48.74
N ALA A 790 4.21 5.78 -49.87
CA ALA A 790 4.52 4.73 -50.84
C ALA A 790 5.20 3.48 -50.23
N GLN A 791 6.05 3.67 -49.21
CA GLN A 791 6.69 2.58 -48.46
C GLN A 791 5.70 1.76 -47.60
N MET A 792 4.68 2.40 -47.04
CA MET A 792 3.67 1.76 -46.18
C MET A 792 2.60 1.02 -46.98
N LYS A 793 2.38 1.36 -48.26
CA LYS A 793 1.33 0.76 -49.11
C LYS A 793 1.44 -0.76 -49.29
N GLN A 794 2.63 -1.34 -49.13
CA GLN A 794 2.80 -2.80 -49.19
C GLN A 794 2.35 -3.52 -47.91
N ARG A 795 2.34 -2.82 -46.77
CA ARG A 795 2.04 -3.36 -45.42
C ARG A 795 0.68 -2.92 -44.87
N VAL A 796 0.14 -1.81 -45.37
CA VAL A 796 -1.16 -1.26 -44.95
C VAL A 796 -2.23 -1.59 -45.99
N GLN A 797 -3.24 -2.36 -45.59
CA GLN A 797 -4.37 -2.73 -46.45
C GLN A 797 -5.69 -2.19 -45.87
N PHE A 798 -6.50 -1.56 -46.70
CA PHE A 798 -7.86 -1.17 -46.37
C PHE A 798 -8.82 -2.12 -47.07
N ILE A 799 -9.59 -2.88 -46.28
CA ILE A 799 -10.50 -3.92 -46.77
C ILE A 799 -11.92 -3.50 -46.43
N GLU A 800 -12.75 -3.43 -47.46
CA GLU A 800 -14.20 -3.22 -47.32
C GLU A 800 -14.88 -4.59 -47.38
N SER A 801 -15.73 -4.91 -46.40
CA SER A 801 -16.36 -6.22 -46.27
C SER A 801 -17.88 -6.13 -46.38
N GLU A 802 -18.47 -7.00 -47.20
CA GLU A 802 -19.91 -7.20 -47.33
C GLU A 802 -20.39 -8.16 -46.23
N GLY A 803 -20.84 -7.63 -45.09
CA GLY A 803 -21.32 -8.44 -43.96
C GLY A 803 -21.26 -7.74 -42.60
N PRO A 804 -21.76 -8.37 -41.52
CA PRO A 804 -21.70 -7.83 -40.16
C PRO A 804 -20.25 -7.66 -39.69
N ALA A 805 -19.99 -6.62 -38.90
CA ALA A 805 -18.66 -6.22 -38.48
C ALA A 805 -17.86 -7.35 -37.82
N MET A 806 -18.52 -8.18 -37.00
CA MET A 806 -17.88 -9.33 -36.37
C MET A 806 -17.40 -10.41 -37.35
N GLY A 807 -18.22 -10.72 -38.35
CA GLY A 807 -17.90 -11.74 -39.35
C GLY A 807 -16.64 -11.39 -40.16
N ALA A 808 -16.48 -10.11 -40.51
CA ALA A 808 -15.31 -9.61 -41.25
C ALA A 808 -14.00 -9.77 -40.44
N VAL A 809 -14.04 -9.43 -39.15
CA VAL A 809 -12.87 -9.56 -38.26
C VAL A 809 -12.49 -11.02 -38.08
N ILE A 810 -13.46 -11.91 -37.90
CA ILE A 810 -13.20 -13.33 -37.69
C ILE A 810 -12.63 -13.99 -38.93
N ALA A 811 -13.16 -13.66 -40.11
CA ALA A 811 -12.57 -14.10 -41.37
C ALA A 811 -11.10 -13.67 -41.47
N ALA A 812 -10.80 -12.41 -41.14
CA ALA A 812 -9.44 -11.89 -41.14
C ALA A 812 -8.53 -12.55 -40.07
N LEU A 813 -9.07 -12.95 -38.93
CA LEU A 813 -8.33 -13.65 -37.87
C LEU A 813 -8.04 -15.12 -38.22
N THR A 814 -8.92 -15.77 -38.98
CA THR A 814 -8.73 -17.17 -39.41
C THR A 814 -7.69 -17.35 -40.53
N GLU A 815 -7.26 -16.25 -41.18
CA GLU A 815 -6.20 -16.31 -42.18
C GLU A 815 -4.87 -16.77 -41.56
N PRO A 816 -4.22 -17.83 -42.08
CA PRO A 816 -3.00 -18.38 -41.49
C PRO A 816 -1.88 -17.34 -41.50
N SER A 817 -1.36 -17.03 -40.31
CA SER A 817 -0.22 -16.13 -40.13
C SER A 817 0.66 -16.65 -39.00
N SER A 818 1.98 -16.52 -39.17
CA SER A 818 2.96 -16.79 -38.12
C SER A 818 3.19 -15.60 -37.18
N ALA A 819 2.59 -14.44 -37.48
CA ALA A 819 2.70 -13.21 -36.68
C ALA A 819 1.69 -13.18 -35.54
N GLU A 820 2.07 -12.58 -34.41
CA GLU A 820 1.13 -12.29 -33.33
C GLU A 820 0.09 -11.26 -33.80
N THR A 821 -1.19 -11.54 -33.53
CA THR A 821 -2.29 -10.68 -33.99
C THR A 821 -2.86 -9.84 -32.85
N LEU A 822 -2.91 -8.53 -33.04
CA LEU A 822 -3.56 -7.56 -32.15
C LEU A 822 -4.77 -6.95 -32.88
N LEU A 823 -5.94 -6.99 -32.26
CA LEU A 823 -7.18 -6.38 -32.75
C LEU A 823 -7.45 -5.08 -31.99
N ILE A 824 -7.55 -3.94 -32.69
CA ILE A 824 -7.92 -2.65 -32.08
C ILE A 824 -9.38 -2.33 -32.38
N LEU A 825 -10.16 -2.03 -31.33
CA LEU A 825 -11.58 -1.71 -31.37
C LEU A 825 -11.87 -0.38 -30.67
N GLY A 826 -12.74 0.45 -31.25
CA GLY A 826 -13.26 1.64 -30.56
C GLY A 826 -14.30 1.27 -29.50
N ARG A 827 -14.21 1.83 -28.29
CA ARG A 827 -15.14 1.52 -27.18
C ARG A 827 -16.59 1.89 -27.50
N GLY A 828 -16.81 3.04 -28.15
CA GLY A 828 -18.14 3.52 -28.55
C GLY A 828 -18.77 2.82 -29.75
N SER A 829 -18.13 1.80 -30.32
CA SER A 829 -18.69 1.09 -31.47
C SER A 829 -19.88 0.21 -31.06
N SER A 830 -21.07 0.55 -31.53
CA SER A 830 -22.28 -0.27 -31.39
C SER A 830 -22.58 -0.96 -32.71
N ASP A 831 -22.62 -2.30 -32.73
CA ASP A 831 -23.25 -3.01 -33.84
C ASP A 831 -24.77 -2.91 -33.65
N MET A 832 -25.47 -2.26 -34.59
CA MET A 832 -26.92 -2.03 -34.53
C MET A 832 -27.73 -3.34 -34.56
N SER A 833 -27.06 -4.47 -34.85
CA SER A 833 -27.62 -5.82 -34.94
C SER A 833 -27.59 -6.63 -33.62
N LEU A 834 -26.95 -6.14 -32.56
CA LEU A 834 -26.61 -6.93 -31.36
C LEU A 834 -27.61 -6.84 -30.18
N SER A 835 -28.84 -6.38 -30.40
CA SER A 835 -29.88 -6.27 -29.36
C SER A 835 -30.40 -7.61 -28.77
N MET A 836 -29.82 -8.76 -29.15
CA MET A 836 -30.29 -10.10 -28.74
C MET A 836 -29.34 -10.90 -27.82
N PHE A 837 -28.10 -10.46 -27.56
CA PHE A 837 -27.14 -11.22 -26.72
C PHE A 837 -26.88 -10.53 -25.37
N ASP A 838 -27.89 -10.53 -24.50
CA ASP A 838 -27.86 -9.87 -23.19
C ASP A 838 -27.43 -10.82 -22.05
N SER A 839 -26.34 -11.58 -22.23
CA SER A 839 -25.89 -12.58 -21.22
C SER A 839 -24.41 -12.56 -20.83
N ALA A 840 -23.60 -11.64 -21.35
CA ALA A 840 -22.26 -11.38 -20.80
C ALA A 840 -22.32 -10.28 -19.73
N SER A 841 -21.72 -10.53 -18.57
CA SER A 841 -21.80 -9.74 -17.32
C SER A 841 -21.85 -8.21 -17.52
N SER A 842 -22.90 -7.57 -16.97
CA SER A 842 -23.18 -6.12 -17.07
C SER A 842 -21.98 -5.22 -16.75
N VAL A 843 -21.06 -5.67 -15.88
CA VAL A 843 -19.88 -4.92 -15.43
C VAL A 843 -18.78 -4.88 -16.50
N THR A 844 -18.54 -5.97 -17.22
CA THR A 844 -17.52 -6.04 -18.28
C THR A 844 -17.96 -5.24 -19.50
N ASN A 845 -19.26 -5.28 -19.81
CA ASN A 845 -19.87 -4.43 -20.85
C ASN A 845 -19.71 -2.95 -20.50
N GLN A 846 -19.93 -2.57 -19.24
CA GLN A 846 -19.71 -1.21 -18.79
C GLN A 846 -18.24 -0.79 -18.91
N ALA A 847 -17.30 -1.68 -18.64
CA ALA A 847 -15.87 -1.39 -18.74
C ALA A 847 -15.37 -1.27 -20.20
N LEU A 848 -15.61 -2.27 -21.05
CA LEU A 848 -15.00 -2.40 -22.39
C LEU A 848 -15.92 -2.02 -23.56
N GLY A 849 -17.23 -1.86 -23.34
CA GLY A 849 -18.22 -1.66 -24.40
C GLY A 849 -18.75 -2.97 -24.97
N THR A 850 -19.94 -2.92 -25.59
CA THR A 850 -20.71 -4.10 -26.03
C THR A 850 -20.04 -4.86 -27.16
N LEU A 851 -19.50 -4.18 -28.17
CA LEU A 851 -18.84 -4.84 -29.31
C LEU A 851 -17.57 -5.57 -28.87
N ALA A 852 -16.77 -4.96 -27.99
CA ALA A 852 -15.54 -5.58 -27.48
C ALA A 852 -15.84 -6.81 -26.61
N THR A 853 -16.89 -6.78 -25.79
CA THR A 853 -17.26 -7.93 -24.97
C THR A 853 -17.87 -9.09 -25.76
N SER A 854 -18.70 -8.80 -26.77
CA SER A 854 -19.16 -9.81 -27.72
C SER A 854 -17.99 -10.45 -28.47
N MET A 855 -17.03 -9.65 -28.93
CA MET A 855 -15.82 -10.16 -29.56
C MET A 855 -14.98 -11.04 -28.63
N LEU A 856 -14.81 -10.64 -27.37
CA LEU A 856 -14.10 -11.46 -26.38
C LEU A 856 -14.78 -12.83 -26.19
N ALA A 857 -16.12 -12.86 -26.17
CA ALA A 857 -16.87 -14.11 -26.05
C ALA A 857 -16.66 -15.02 -27.29
N GLU A 858 -16.69 -14.44 -28.49
CA GLU A 858 -16.56 -15.19 -29.73
C GLU A 858 -15.11 -15.68 -29.99
N LEU A 859 -14.10 -14.87 -29.65
CA LEU A 859 -12.70 -15.30 -29.67
C LEU A 859 -12.44 -16.47 -28.72
N ARG A 860 -13.08 -16.44 -27.55
CA ARG A 860 -13.00 -17.51 -26.56
C ARG A 860 -13.69 -18.78 -27.04
N GLU A 861 -14.86 -18.67 -27.66
CA GLU A 861 -15.60 -19.82 -28.21
C GLU A 861 -14.86 -20.48 -29.37
N LYS A 862 -14.20 -19.69 -30.22
CA LYS A 862 -13.44 -20.17 -31.39
C LYS A 862 -11.96 -20.46 -31.11
N GLU A 863 -11.50 -20.33 -29.86
CA GLU A 863 -10.10 -20.52 -29.42
C GLU A 863 -9.07 -19.79 -30.29
N LEU A 864 -9.39 -18.55 -30.70
CA LEU A 864 -8.53 -17.75 -31.58
C LEU A 864 -7.40 -17.07 -30.77
N ASN A 865 -6.16 -17.25 -31.21
CA ASN A 865 -4.97 -16.69 -30.57
C ASN A 865 -4.73 -15.21 -30.93
N SER A 866 -5.59 -14.32 -30.46
CA SER A 866 -5.46 -12.87 -30.69
C SER A 866 -5.68 -12.05 -29.42
N SER A 867 -4.92 -10.97 -29.28
CA SER A 867 -5.13 -9.98 -28.20
C SER A 867 -6.06 -8.86 -28.67
N ILE A 868 -6.83 -8.25 -27.76
CA ILE A 868 -7.71 -7.13 -28.06
C ILE A 868 -7.21 -5.85 -27.37
N MET A 869 -7.24 -4.73 -28.07
CA MET A 869 -7.03 -3.39 -27.53
C MET A 869 -8.28 -2.54 -27.75
N VAL A 870 -8.93 -2.14 -26.67
CA VAL A 870 -10.10 -1.26 -26.70
C VAL A 870 -9.64 0.18 -26.48
N VAL A 871 -9.94 1.07 -27.42
CA VAL A 871 -9.52 2.48 -27.37
C VAL A 871 -10.69 3.44 -27.21
N GLN A 872 -10.45 4.52 -26.48
CA GLN A 872 -11.36 5.66 -26.34
C GLN A 872 -10.61 6.96 -26.58
N LYS A 873 -11.14 7.81 -27.47
CA LYS A 873 -10.60 9.13 -27.79
C LYS A 873 -10.93 10.14 -26.69
N ARG A 874 -10.03 11.10 -26.45
CA ARG A 874 -10.35 12.31 -25.67
C ARG A 874 -11.35 13.18 -26.44
N ARG A 875 -12.40 13.68 -25.78
CA ARG A 875 -13.38 14.62 -26.36
C ARG A 875 -12.97 16.06 -26.09
N ARG A 876 -13.21 16.99 -27.03
CA ARG A 876 -12.93 18.41 -26.81
C ARG A 876 -13.91 18.99 -25.80
N ALA A 877 -13.43 19.87 -24.92
CA ALA A 877 -14.27 20.50 -23.87
C ALA A 877 -15.44 21.32 -24.44
N THR A 878 -15.33 21.79 -25.69
CA THR A 878 -16.37 22.51 -26.44
C THR A 878 -17.49 21.60 -26.95
N GLU A 879 -17.19 20.36 -27.35
CA GLU A 879 -18.18 19.38 -27.82
C GLU A 879 -19.05 18.85 -26.68
N LEU A 880 -18.47 18.66 -25.49
CA LEU A 880 -19.18 18.23 -24.28
C LEU A 880 -20.21 19.26 -23.80
N LYS A 881 -19.97 20.56 -23.99
CA LYS A 881 -20.97 21.60 -23.71
C LYS A 881 -22.13 21.55 -24.70
N ARG A 882 -21.88 21.26 -25.98
CA ARG A 882 -22.95 21.09 -26.99
C ARG A 882 -23.84 19.89 -26.66
N GLN A 883 -23.25 18.76 -26.28
CA GLN A 883 -24.01 17.56 -25.92
C GLN A 883 -24.84 17.72 -24.64
N THR A 884 -24.30 18.29 -23.56
CA THR A 884 -25.10 18.52 -22.34
C THR A 884 -26.19 19.57 -22.54
N THR A 885 -26.01 20.50 -23.48
CA THR A 885 -27.08 21.44 -23.85
C THR A 885 -28.15 20.74 -24.69
N ASN A 886 -27.77 19.88 -25.64
CA ASN A 886 -28.73 19.10 -26.44
C ASN A 886 -29.50 18.06 -25.60
N GLU A 887 -28.85 17.33 -24.69
CA GLU A 887 -29.52 16.38 -23.78
C GLU A 887 -30.48 17.08 -22.80
N ALA A 888 -30.20 18.32 -22.42
CA ALA A 888 -31.11 19.15 -21.61
C ALA A 888 -32.23 19.82 -22.42
N THR A 889 -32.17 19.75 -23.76
CA THR A 889 -33.21 20.27 -24.66
C THR A 889 -34.10 19.12 -25.20
N GLU A 890 -33.63 17.87 -25.11
CA GLU A 890 -34.38 16.64 -25.43
C GLU A 890 -35.05 15.96 -24.23
N GLN A 891 -34.82 16.45 -23.00
CA GLN A 891 -35.65 16.18 -21.81
C GLN A 891 -36.64 17.33 -21.59
#